data_AF-A0A3L7VIB5-F1
#
_entry.id   AF-A0A3L7VIB5-F1
#
_cell.length_a   1.000
_cell.length_b   1.000
_cell.length_c   1.000
_cell.angle_alpha   90.00
_cell.angle_beta   90.00
_cell.angle_gamma   90.00
#
_symmetry.space_group_name_H-M   'P 1'
#
loop_
_entity.id
_entity.type
_entity.pdbx_description
1 polymer ?
#
loop_
_entity_poly.entity_id
_entity_poly.type
_entity_poly.pdbx_seq_one_letter_code
_entity_poly.pdbx_strand_id
1 'polypeptide(L)'
;MNWGRPVALALLALATFGLGWVLVKEKSSGRVATQPLSVPVDQIKKIRLTFGEREIVLESQKPGEWTLPGNWPVRLLEARELARTLSLSDSRFEPQSINSPSQWKDLGLEKPAIIVELTRRDGESILKISLGQPAPDAGSNRFSLATYARINDDPVAWRLAPGLIDQLSRPLDYYRQRRLFVGTKPPRDPDAGVPRPGDPLRKEQLAAKELILEQTSAEKIRLVRKGEGPFPQWTLLEPFGQDNINPTAGDALLAAVPDIWAERFYSAEEAPAAKTGLDKPEKTVRVVLDNGVTSVLRIGNVSRSRTYKKMRQPPPGAPPGFPGGEETASEDFRFAKLGDNPQVFEVRAAGLNDIFVPTDVLRDPQTNRFVPADAIKVAVELPGQTSFALAKIDNAWVVERPGQPNSPADPTKITDLLTRLAGLEARDKDIQVPATPEKRKAVGLDKPLATLRLTVKEVAPLWPKDAAGNRPSRERTMEIQLGRRNEKDKKIAQTVVGINRLNEVEDSIFAAATRGSMAYRERMISTPAAASVQTIRLYGQGAKEPITLQKEKDLWRITTPTQAVVDESLAGQLVSALGSIEAVEWVRDSADKATLEKEFGLGAEALRVEILSLAEMGKPASTTILRIGKARPVVKKEPAAAGLGAPPEAADKPSYFAKIDNRPEIFALAADLQMQVSRPVLAWLPRNPLNLNGEDLVSLRILRAGKPAVLLTKKVPGPIAPELPVVATWKLKEPFETDLAPAKADPLVSGLVGLKVETYEALKTEPGKEMGLGAKATKVVFARKDKPELTLEIGDVKGASRVARVVGQAPVFLLSADLAKAIDSAPLGLLENAALAIDTTRVESVTFTSANISHELARLTGGAQTGVGSGWVVRSNKVEMPADTEAISTILGTLFNLRGGRFVDYGTKADLKAFGLDVPRLKVTVKLKSGDQPLGAPKPTNPTGIEEHSIEIGNPVLDEPGSVHARLDGGLGIMVLGPEIVRALERKPLDLVDRILVRMDPNPVYKIRISRGQETIELVREGEMWKQTKPVAFVADNAVINDWLADVARLRSEQIVAFQPTDAKALGFDPTQGLVELETKGSNEKPLVLKIQIGKDDQNGRLARMEGSGSVGRLSERLTLALSPRPIWFKDRSLAVLSGPIAAIDGAKLVRGPRNVTLQRQGPFWKMITPGNSEVDSDALSQMTSQLAKLRVSEWVSDKVTPEKLKEMGLDKSL
;
A
#
# COMPACT_ATOMS: atom_id res chain seq x y z
N MET A 1 32.92 -57.79 2.12
CA MET A 1 32.63 -59.22 1.87
C MET A 1 33.52 -59.66 0.72
N ASN A 2 34.38 -60.67 0.92
CA ASN A 2 35.34 -61.31 -0.02
C ASN A 2 36.25 -60.38 -0.87
N TRP A 3 37.56 -60.32 -0.61
CA TRP A 3 38.65 -61.30 -0.91
C TRP A 3 39.17 -61.22 -2.36
N GLY A 4 40.50 -61.19 -2.55
CA GLY A 4 41.14 -61.42 -3.87
C GLY A 4 42.36 -60.55 -4.23
N ARG A 5 43.56 -60.97 -3.84
CA ARG A 5 44.73 -61.02 -4.75
C ARG A 5 44.73 -62.45 -5.37
N PRO A 6 45.46 -62.82 -6.46
CA PRO A 6 46.75 -62.26 -6.92
C PRO A 6 47.06 -62.40 -8.45
N VAL A 7 48.37 -62.38 -8.82
CA VAL A 7 49.04 -63.16 -9.92
C VAL A 7 48.76 -62.86 -11.42
N ALA A 8 49.71 -62.14 -12.03
CA ALA A 8 50.61 -62.53 -13.17
C ALA A 8 50.12 -62.82 -14.62
N LEU A 9 51.14 -62.94 -15.50
CA LEU A 9 51.20 -63.40 -16.91
C LEU A 9 50.67 -62.38 -17.97
N ALA A 10 51.38 -61.94 -19.03
CA ALA A 10 52.34 -62.52 -20.01
C ALA A 10 51.66 -62.89 -21.36
N LEU A 11 52.26 -62.86 -22.56
CA LEU A 11 53.54 -62.33 -23.10
C LEU A 11 53.19 -61.30 -24.25
N LEU A 12 53.91 -61.00 -25.36
CA LEU A 12 55.24 -61.31 -25.92
C LEU A 12 55.62 -60.24 -26.99
N ALA A 13 56.80 -59.61 -26.93
CA ALA A 13 57.52 -59.08 -28.12
C ALA A 13 59.00 -58.73 -27.80
N LEU A 14 59.93 -59.57 -28.29
CA LEU A 14 61.34 -59.25 -28.63
C LEU A 14 62.26 -58.58 -27.58
N ALA A 15 62.79 -59.46 -26.72
CA ALA A 15 64.23 -59.69 -26.45
C ALA A 15 65.23 -59.23 -27.57
N THR A 16 66.54 -58.98 -27.35
CA THR A 16 67.48 -59.23 -26.23
C THR A 16 68.80 -58.45 -26.40
N PHE A 17 69.79 -58.69 -25.51
CA PHE A 17 71.21 -58.22 -25.50
C PHE A 17 71.47 -56.79 -24.98
N GLY A 18 72.56 -56.56 -24.25
CA GLY A 18 73.54 -57.53 -23.73
C GLY A 18 74.70 -56.87 -22.98
N LEU A 19 75.17 -57.50 -21.90
CA LEU A 19 76.28 -56.99 -21.09
C LEU A 19 77.63 -57.50 -21.61
N GLY A 20 78.57 -56.58 -21.83
CA GLY A 20 80.01 -56.87 -21.85
C GLY A 20 80.70 -56.90 -23.21
N TRP A 21 81.69 -56.01 -23.36
CA TRP A 21 83.02 -56.45 -23.81
C TRP A 21 84.13 -55.57 -23.24
N VAL A 22 85.35 -56.10 -23.22
CA VAL A 22 86.55 -55.50 -22.63
C VAL A 22 87.67 -55.58 -23.66
N LEU A 23 88.43 -54.49 -23.84
CA LEU A 23 89.69 -54.38 -24.60
C LEU A 23 89.71 -54.87 -26.06
N VAL A 24 89.97 -53.95 -26.99
CA VAL A 24 90.99 -54.11 -28.05
C VAL A 24 91.44 -52.73 -28.51
N LYS A 25 92.65 -52.63 -29.09
CA LYS A 25 93.39 -51.38 -29.34
C LYS A 25 93.88 -51.34 -30.79
N GLU A 26 93.87 -50.15 -31.40
CA GLU A 26 94.36 -49.87 -32.78
C GLU A 26 93.55 -50.59 -33.90
N LYS A 27 93.55 -50.17 -35.18
CA LYS A 27 94.40 -49.21 -35.90
C LYS A 27 93.67 -48.60 -37.10
N SER A 28 93.58 -47.27 -37.22
CA SER A 28 93.26 -46.61 -38.50
C SER A 28 93.81 -45.18 -38.56
N SER A 29 94.14 -44.75 -39.77
CA SER A 29 94.96 -43.59 -40.11
C SER A 29 94.39 -42.22 -39.74
N GLY A 30 95.22 -41.38 -39.11
CA GLY A 30 95.43 -39.98 -39.52
C GLY A 30 94.19 -39.08 -39.63
N ARG A 31 93.54 -38.78 -38.49
CA ARG A 31 92.70 -37.57 -38.35
C ARG A 31 93.12 -36.80 -37.11
N VAL A 32 93.16 -35.47 -37.21
CA VAL A 32 93.27 -34.57 -36.05
C VAL A 32 92.06 -34.80 -35.16
N ALA A 33 92.27 -34.95 -33.85
CA ALA A 33 91.19 -35.15 -32.89
C ALA A 33 90.37 -33.87 -32.73
N THR A 34 89.26 -33.77 -33.45
CA THR A 34 88.35 -32.61 -33.37
C THR A 34 87.64 -32.60 -32.03
N GLN A 35 88.02 -31.68 -31.13
CA GLN A 35 87.15 -31.31 -30.03
C GLN A 35 85.86 -30.69 -30.60
N PRO A 36 84.66 -31.00 -30.07
CA PRO A 36 83.44 -30.31 -30.45
C PRO A 36 83.50 -28.84 -30.00
N LEU A 37 82.94 -27.92 -30.80
CA LEU A 37 82.71 -26.54 -30.33
C LEU A 37 81.56 -26.53 -29.31
N SER A 38 80.63 -27.47 -29.44
CA SER A 38 79.46 -27.64 -28.58
C SER A 38 79.81 -28.10 -27.16
N VAL A 39 79.60 -27.20 -26.18
CA VAL A 39 79.40 -27.58 -24.76
C VAL A 39 77.91 -27.74 -24.51
N PRO A 40 77.41 -28.88 -24.00
CA PRO A 40 76.00 -29.06 -23.67
C PRO A 40 75.47 -27.99 -22.70
N VAL A 41 74.30 -27.40 -23.00
CA VAL A 41 73.73 -26.25 -22.25
C VAL A 41 73.62 -26.50 -20.74
N ASP A 42 73.31 -27.73 -20.35
CA ASP A 42 73.20 -28.17 -18.96
C ASP A 42 74.55 -28.17 -18.24
N GLN A 43 75.66 -28.43 -18.95
CA GLN A 43 77.02 -28.44 -18.41
C GLN A 43 77.64 -27.04 -18.28
N ILE A 44 77.08 -26.01 -18.92
CA ILE A 44 77.57 -24.63 -18.78
C ILE A 44 77.17 -24.07 -17.41
N LYS A 45 78.15 -23.55 -16.66
CA LYS A 45 77.99 -22.88 -15.37
C LYS A 45 78.04 -21.36 -15.49
N LYS A 46 78.85 -20.84 -16.43
CA LYS A 46 79.05 -19.40 -16.66
C LYS A 46 79.34 -19.14 -18.14
N ILE A 47 78.76 -18.06 -18.66
CA ILE A 47 79.01 -17.50 -19.99
C ILE A 47 79.57 -16.10 -19.77
N ARG A 48 80.66 -15.76 -20.45
CA ARG A 48 81.20 -14.40 -20.53
C ARG A 48 81.36 -14.02 -22.00
N LEU A 49 80.94 -12.82 -22.36
CA LEU A 49 81.04 -12.24 -23.69
C LEU A 49 81.75 -10.89 -23.58
N THR A 50 82.93 -10.77 -24.18
CA THR A 50 83.75 -9.54 -24.14
C THR A 50 83.80 -8.91 -25.54
N PHE A 51 83.38 -7.66 -25.63
CA PHE A 51 83.25 -6.87 -26.86
C PHE A 51 84.12 -5.61 -26.73
N GLY A 52 85.44 -5.75 -26.91
CA GLY A 52 86.38 -4.70 -26.51
C GLY A 52 86.27 -4.43 -25.01
N GLU A 53 85.91 -3.20 -24.64
CA GLU A 53 85.74 -2.78 -23.24
C GLU A 53 84.40 -3.24 -22.60
N ARG A 54 83.43 -3.71 -23.39
CA ARG A 54 82.10 -4.10 -22.90
C ARG A 54 82.04 -5.60 -22.57
N GLU A 55 81.84 -5.93 -21.29
CA GLU A 55 81.61 -7.32 -20.84
C GLU A 55 80.10 -7.60 -20.60
N ILE A 56 79.65 -8.82 -20.91
CA ILE A 56 78.36 -9.40 -20.46
C ILE A 56 78.66 -10.76 -19.83
N VAL A 57 78.25 -10.96 -18.58
CA VAL A 57 78.43 -12.23 -17.84
C VAL A 57 77.07 -12.79 -17.46
N LEU A 58 76.83 -14.08 -17.71
CA LEU A 58 75.68 -14.83 -17.18
C LEU A 58 76.17 -16.01 -16.35
N GLU A 59 75.57 -16.22 -15.18
CA GLU A 59 75.93 -17.28 -14.24
C GLU A 59 74.72 -18.20 -13.97
N SER A 60 74.98 -19.49 -13.80
CA SER A 60 73.95 -20.53 -13.72
C SER A 60 74.19 -21.48 -12.55
N GLN A 61 73.49 -21.24 -11.43
CA GLN A 61 73.60 -22.07 -10.23
C GLN A 61 73.05 -23.49 -10.45
N LYS A 62 71.98 -23.64 -11.24
CA LYS A 62 71.42 -24.93 -11.68
C LYS A 62 71.20 -24.97 -13.19
N PRO A 63 71.26 -26.14 -13.86
CA PRO A 63 71.03 -26.26 -15.29
C PRO A 63 69.77 -25.52 -15.78
N GLY A 64 69.96 -24.55 -16.68
CA GLY A 64 68.85 -23.78 -17.27
C GLY A 64 68.23 -22.70 -16.37
N GLU A 65 68.70 -22.50 -15.15
CA GLU A 65 68.50 -21.28 -14.34
C GLU A 65 69.66 -20.32 -14.63
N TRP A 66 69.39 -19.10 -15.07
CA TRP A 66 70.42 -18.08 -15.39
C TRP A 66 70.21 -16.81 -14.55
N THR A 67 71.30 -16.11 -14.25
CA THR A 67 71.33 -14.82 -13.53
C THR A 67 72.42 -13.91 -14.11
N LEU A 68 72.25 -12.60 -13.93
CA LEU A 68 73.33 -11.61 -14.07
C LEU A 68 74.09 -11.51 -12.71
N PRO A 69 75.34 -10.99 -12.69
CA PRO A 69 76.16 -10.92 -11.49
C PRO A 69 75.45 -10.30 -10.28
N GLY A 70 75.73 -10.85 -9.09
CA GLY A 70 75.00 -10.51 -7.86
C GLY A 70 73.54 -11.01 -7.85
N ASN A 71 73.25 -12.12 -8.53
CA ASN A 71 71.92 -12.73 -8.64
C ASN A 71 70.83 -11.80 -9.24
N TRP A 72 71.20 -10.90 -10.15
CA TRP A 72 70.21 -10.04 -10.81
C TRP A 72 69.31 -10.86 -11.78
N PRO A 73 67.98 -10.70 -11.75
CA PRO A 73 67.06 -11.48 -12.58
C PRO A 73 67.22 -11.20 -14.09
N VAL A 74 67.23 -12.26 -14.88
CA VAL A 74 67.37 -12.18 -16.35
C VAL A 74 66.08 -12.58 -17.04
N ARG A 75 65.93 -12.10 -18.28
CA ARG A 75 64.89 -12.59 -19.17
C ARG A 75 65.28 -14.00 -19.59
N LEU A 76 64.61 -14.98 -18.98
CA LEU A 76 65.08 -16.36 -18.95
C LEU A 76 65.05 -17.04 -20.32
N LEU A 77 64.16 -16.59 -21.23
CA LEU A 77 64.13 -17.06 -22.61
C LEU A 77 65.36 -16.58 -23.37
N GLU A 78 65.62 -15.27 -23.39
CA GLU A 78 66.76 -14.66 -24.08
C GLU A 78 68.12 -15.20 -23.55
N ALA A 79 68.24 -15.44 -22.25
CA ALA A 79 69.42 -16.08 -21.66
C ALA A 79 69.57 -17.56 -22.09
N ARG A 80 68.46 -18.31 -22.19
CA ARG A 80 68.47 -19.71 -22.69
C ARG A 80 68.76 -19.79 -24.19
N GLU A 81 68.25 -18.86 -25.00
CA GLU A 81 68.57 -18.78 -26.43
C GLU A 81 70.04 -18.42 -26.68
N LEU A 82 70.64 -17.53 -25.86
CA LEU A 82 72.08 -17.29 -25.90
C LEU A 82 72.88 -18.56 -25.57
N ALA A 83 72.56 -19.23 -24.46
CA ALA A 83 73.23 -20.46 -24.06
C ALA A 83 73.07 -21.58 -25.12
N ARG A 84 71.87 -21.72 -25.72
CA ARG A 84 71.62 -22.66 -26.83
C ARG A 84 72.40 -22.28 -28.09
N THR A 85 72.43 -20.99 -28.45
CA THR A 85 73.18 -20.52 -29.64
C THR A 85 74.66 -20.90 -29.53
N LEU A 86 75.28 -20.63 -28.38
CA LEU A 86 76.68 -20.98 -28.12
C LEU A 86 76.90 -22.51 -28.06
N SER A 87 75.93 -23.26 -27.53
CA SER A 87 75.97 -24.72 -27.45
C SER A 87 75.77 -25.43 -28.79
N LEU A 88 75.08 -24.82 -29.77
CA LEU A 88 74.81 -25.40 -31.10
C LEU A 88 75.71 -24.85 -32.22
N SER A 89 76.72 -24.03 -31.90
CA SER A 89 77.60 -23.36 -32.89
C SER A 89 78.74 -24.25 -33.39
N ASP A 90 78.46 -25.49 -33.83
CA ASP A 90 79.44 -26.36 -34.47
C ASP A 90 79.70 -25.98 -35.94
N SER A 91 80.96 -26.13 -36.38
CA SER A 91 81.35 -25.93 -37.78
C SER A 91 80.86 -27.07 -38.67
N ARG A 92 80.34 -26.73 -39.86
CA ARG A 92 80.13 -27.69 -40.97
C ARG A 92 81.24 -27.65 -42.03
N PHE A 93 82.20 -26.75 -41.87
CA PHE A 93 83.37 -26.61 -42.74
C PHE A 93 84.59 -27.24 -42.06
N GLU A 94 85.53 -27.74 -42.86
CA GLU A 94 86.80 -28.22 -42.35
C GLU A 94 87.63 -27.07 -41.73
N PRO A 95 88.37 -27.33 -40.63
CA PRO A 95 89.19 -26.31 -39.97
C PRO A 95 90.33 -25.82 -40.87
N GLN A 96 90.54 -24.51 -40.92
CA GLN A 96 91.64 -23.87 -41.64
C GLN A 96 92.85 -23.68 -40.71
N SER A 97 93.94 -24.41 -40.96
CA SER A 97 95.23 -24.17 -40.27
C SER A 97 95.80 -22.80 -40.62
N ILE A 98 96.33 -22.09 -39.62
CA ILE A 98 96.88 -20.74 -39.76
C ILE A 98 98.39 -20.76 -39.54
N ASN A 99 99.14 -20.41 -40.58
CA ASN A 99 100.60 -20.56 -40.65
C ASN A 99 101.34 -19.20 -40.68
N SER A 100 100.62 -18.07 -40.77
CA SER A 100 101.18 -16.71 -40.74
C SER A 100 100.33 -15.79 -39.86
N PRO A 101 100.94 -14.89 -39.06
CA PRO A 101 100.20 -13.89 -38.28
C PRO A 101 99.23 -13.02 -39.09
N SER A 102 99.55 -12.75 -40.36
CA SER A 102 98.70 -11.93 -41.25
C SER A 102 97.32 -12.54 -41.47
N GLN A 103 97.21 -13.87 -41.52
CA GLN A 103 95.95 -14.56 -41.80
C GLN A 103 94.93 -14.38 -40.66
N TRP A 104 95.38 -14.16 -39.41
CA TRP A 104 94.47 -13.82 -38.31
C TRP A 104 93.80 -12.46 -38.52
N LYS A 105 94.48 -11.51 -39.17
CA LYS A 105 93.93 -10.18 -39.45
C LYS A 105 92.82 -10.24 -40.50
N ASP A 106 93.05 -10.99 -41.58
CA ASP A 106 92.10 -11.15 -42.68
C ASP A 106 90.78 -11.80 -42.24
N LEU A 107 90.84 -12.69 -41.23
CA LEU A 107 89.69 -13.34 -40.60
C LEU A 107 89.07 -12.53 -39.44
N GLY A 108 89.62 -11.36 -39.11
CA GLY A 108 89.18 -10.54 -37.96
C GLY A 108 89.47 -11.16 -36.58
N LEU A 109 90.43 -12.09 -36.51
CA LEU A 109 90.83 -12.84 -35.31
C LEU A 109 92.11 -12.29 -34.64
N GLU A 110 92.85 -11.39 -35.30
CA GLU A 110 93.91 -10.59 -34.65
C GLU A 110 93.31 -9.67 -33.56
N LYS A 111 92.13 -9.11 -33.83
CA LYS A 111 91.33 -8.29 -32.91
C LYS A 111 89.88 -8.79 -32.95
N PRO A 112 89.55 -9.87 -32.22
CA PRO A 112 88.24 -10.50 -32.29
C PRO A 112 87.12 -9.54 -31.90
N ALA A 113 86.00 -9.61 -32.62
CA ALA A 113 84.80 -8.81 -32.38
C ALA A 113 84.08 -9.24 -31.08
N ILE A 114 84.18 -10.52 -30.71
CA ILE A 114 83.68 -11.08 -29.45
C ILE A 114 84.70 -12.10 -28.94
N ILE A 115 85.00 -12.09 -27.64
CA ILE A 115 85.60 -13.25 -26.96
C ILE A 115 84.51 -13.89 -26.10
N VAL A 116 84.24 -15.17 -26.32
CA VAL A 116 83.32 -15.99 -25.53
C VAL A 116 84.13 -16.87 -24.59
N GLU A 117 83.82 -16.85 -23.29
CA GLU A 117 84.38 -17.82 -22.33
C GLU A 117 83.23 -18.60 -21.69
N LEU A 118 83.29 -19.93 -21.81
CA LEU A 118 82.33 -20.86 -21.22
C LEU A 118 83.00 -21.65 -20.10
N THR A 119 82.61 -21.41 -18.84
CA THR A 119 83.02 -22.25 -17.71
C THR A 119 82.05 -23.40 -17.55
N ARG A 120 82.54 -24.64 -17.50
CA ARG A 120 81.71 -25.83 -17.23
C ARG A 120 81.38 -25.98 -15.73
N ARG A 121 80.47 -26.91 -15.41
CA ARG A 121 80.08 -27.26 -14.03
C ARG A 121 81.13 -28.05 -13.26
N ASP A 122 82.09 -28.67 -13.95
CA ASP A 122 83.29 -29.26 -13.34
C ASP A 122 84.12 -28.21 -12.56
N GLY A 123 84.08 -26.95 -12.98
CA GLY A 123 84.71 -25.80 -12.33
C GLY A 123 86.12 -25.48 -12.81
N GLU A 124 86.78 -26.41 -13.50
CA GLU A 124 88.17 -26.27 -13.99
C GLU A 124 88.23 -26.09 -15.51
N SER A 125 87.24 -26.57 -16.27
CA SER A 125 87.23 -26.43 -17.73
C SER A 125 86.67 -25.08 -18.17
N ILE A 126 87.52 -24.21 -18.73
CA ILE A 126 87.13 -23.01 -19.47
C ILE A 126 87.37 -23.24 -20.97
N LEU A 127 86.32 -23.08 -21.78
CA LEU A 127 86.43 -23.05 -23.24
C LEU A 127 86.42 -21.57 -23.69
N LYS A 128 87.52 -21.11 -24.29
CA LYS A 128 87.66 -19.76 -24.85
C LYS A 128 87.43 -19.81 -26.36
N ILE A 129 86.53 -18.99 -26.89
CA ILE A 129 86.22 -18.89 -28.32
C ILE A 129 86.30 -17.43 -28.74
N SER A 130 87.38 -17.07 -29.44
CA SER A 130 87.56 -15.75 -30.05
C SER A 130 86.85 -15.73 -31.41
N LEU A 131 85.86 -14.86 -31.59
CA LEU A 131 85.06 -14.72 -32.81
C LEU A 131 85.50 -13.48 -33.61
N GLY A 132 85.81 -13.69 -34.88
CA GLY A 132 86.19 -12.68 -35.85
C GLY A 132 85.32 -12.71 -37.10
N GLN A 133 85.40 -11.65 -37.90
CA GLN A 133 84.85 -11.60 -39.26
C GLN A 133 85.75 -10.71 -40.12
N PRO A 134 85.85 -10.96 -41.44
CA PRO A 134 86.57 -10.08 -42.35
C PRO A 134 86.06 -8.64 -42.29
N ALA A 135 86.92 -7.68 -42.64
CA ALA A 135 86.50 -6.29 -42.77
C ALA A 135 85.43 -6.15 -43.87
N PRO A 136 84.30 -5.45 -43.63
CA PRO A 136 83.24 -5.31 -44.61
C PRO A 136 83.70 -4.42 -45.78
N ASP A 137 83.49 -4.93 -46.99
CA ASP A 137 83.53 -4.20 -48.24
C ASP A 137 82.34 -3.22 -48.39
N ALA A 138 82.49 -2.26 -49.30
CA ALA A 138 81.56 -1.14 -49.46
C ALA A 138 80.21 -1.57 -50.08
N GLY A 139 79.32 -2.10 -49.25
CA GLY A 139 77.95 -2.49 -49.62
C GLY A 139 77.46 -3.80 -49.00
N SER A 140 78.32 -4.56 -48.31
CA SER A 140 77.93 -5.87 -47.78
C SER A 140 77.04 -5.79 -46.52
N ASN A 141 76.12 -6.75 -46.42
CA ASN A 141 75.23 -6.90 -45.28
C ASN A 141 75.94 -7.68 -44.17
N ARG A 142 76.05 -7.12 -42.96
CA ARG A 142 76.74 -7.72 -41.81
C ARG A 142 76.23 -9.12 -41.46
N PHE A 143 74.91 -9.33 -41.54
CA PHE A 143 74.26 -10.63 -41.32
C PHE A 143 74.67 -11.72 -42.35
N SER A 144 75.34 -11.36 -43.45
CA SER A 144 75.85 -12.29 -44.47
C SER A 144 77.36 -12.56 -44.38
N LEU A 145 78.09 -11.83 -43.54
CA LEU A 145 79.53 -12.02 -43.36
C LEU A 145 79.82 -13.36 -42.67
N ALA A 146 80.82 -14.09 -43.17
CA ALA A 146 81.27 -15.32 -42.56
C ALA A 146 81.93 -15.02 -41.20
N THR A 147 81.37 -15.60 -40.12
CA THR A 147 81.99 -15.58 -38.80
C THR A 147 83.07 -16.68 -38.74
N TYR A 148 84.24 -16.34 -38.21
CA TYR A 148 85.34 -17.26 -37.95
C TYR A 148 85.60 -17.35 -36.45
N ALA A 149 86.04 -18.51 -35.98
CA ALA A 149 86.27 -18.81 -34.58
C ALA A 149 87.66 -19.42 -34.35
N ARG A 150 88.39 -18.92 -33.34
CA ARG A 150 89.62 -19.51 -32.81
C ARG A 150 89.34 -20.00 -31.38
N ILE A 151 89.59 -21.27 -31.13
CA ILE A 151 89.28 -21.95 -29.86
C ILE A 151 90.57 -22.05 -29.04
N ASN A 152 90.54 -21.76 -27.74
CA ASN A 152 91.67 -21.91 -26.79
C ASN A 152 93.03 -21.36 -27.28
N ASP A 153 92.98 -20.36 -28.16
CA ASP A 153 94.12 -19.79 -28.89
C ASP A 153 94.91 -20.78 -29.78
N ASP A 154 94.30 -21.90 -30.19
CA ASP A 154 94.82 -22.88 -31.16
C ASP A 154 95.29 -22.23 -32.50
N PRO A 155 96.21 -22.87 -33.25
CA PRO A 155 96.69 -22.39 -34.56
C PRO A 155 95.69 -22.67 -35.71
N VAL A 156 94.39 -22.68 -35.41
CA VAL A 156 93.31 -23.11 -36.30
C VAL A 156 92.14 -22.14 -36.26
N ALA A 157 91.59 -21.82 -37.43
CA ALA A 157 90.37 -21.03 -37.59
C ALA A 157 89.21 -21.92 -38.11
N TRP A 158 88.07 -21.85 -37.45
CA TRP A 158 86.83 -22.55 -37.81
C TRP A 158 85.85 -21.59 -38.45
N ARG A 159 85.20 -21.96 -39.56
CA ARG A 159 84.16 -21.14 -40.20
C ARG A 159 82.79 -21.51 -39.65
N LEU A 160 82.11 -20.55 -39.04
CA LEU A 160 80.77 -20.71 -38.46
C LEU A 160 79.68 -20.14 -39.40
N ALA A 161 78.43 -20.25 -38.96
CA ALA A 161 77.29 -19.64 -39.65
C ALA A 161 77.45 -18.11 -39.76
N PRO A 162 77.05 -17.49 -40.87
CA PRO A 162 77.10 -16.03 -41.03
C PRO A 162 76.13 -15.33 -40.06
N GLY A 163 76.45 -14.09 -39.69
CA GLY A 163 75.62 -13.27 -38.79
C GLY A 163 75.63 -13.68 -37.30
N LEU A 164 76.39 -14.70 -36.91
CA LEU A 164 76.49 -15.14 -35.51
C LEU A 164 76.98 -14.01 -34.58
N ILE A 165 77.94 -13.20 -35.03
CA ILE A 165 78.43 -12.03 -34.29
C ILE A 165 77.30 -11.02 -34.02
N ASP A 166 76.46 -10.69 -35.00
CA ASP A 166 75.32 -9.79 -34.81
C ASP A 166 74.24 -10.41 -33.89
N GLN A 167 74.00 -11.72 -33.99
CA GLN A 167 73.07 -12.44 -33.11
C GLN A 167 73.50 -12.37 -31.64
N LEU A 168 74.80 -12.49 -31.36
CA LEU A 168 75.40 -12.43 -30.02
C LEU A 168 75.59 -11.00 -29.50
N SER A 169 75.69 -9.98 -30.37
CA SER A 169 76.08 -8.60 -30.00
C SER A 169 75.07 -7.76 -29.21
N ARG A 170 74.04 -8.41 -28.63
CA ARG A 170 72.95 -7.76 -27.87
C ARG A 170 73.49 -6.92 -26.69
N PRO A 171 72.85 -5.79 -26.34
CA PRO A 171 73.24 -5.00 -25.17
C PRO A 171 72.86 -5.72 -23.87
N LEU A 172 73.55 -5.39 -22.77
CA LEU A 172 73.27 -5.96 -21.43
C LEU A 172 71.78 -5.88 -21.03
N ASP A 173 71.12 -4.76 -21.34
CA ASP A 173 69.70 -4.50 -21.02
C ASP A 173 68.71 -5.36 -21.83
N TYR A 174 69.17 -6.09 -22.86
CA TYR A 174 68.39 -7.11 -23.56
C TYR A 174 68.19 -8.35 -22.68
N TYR A 175 69.24 -8.81 -22.00
CA TYR A 175 69.18 -9.96 -21.08
C TYR A 175 68.64 -9.59 -19.70
N ARG A 176 68.73 -8.31 -19.31
CA ARG A 176 68.30 -7.83 -18.00
C ARG A 176 66.77 -7.82 -17.87
N GLN A 177 66.25 -8.44 -16.80
CA GLN A 177 64.86 -8.24 -16.37
C GLN A 177 64.79 -6.96 -15.51
N ARG A 178 63.83 -6.08 -15.81
CA ARG A 178 63.60 -4.84 -15.02
C ARG A 178 62.58 -5.04 -13.89
N ARG A 179 61.63 -5.96 -14.04
CA ARG A 179 60.69 -6.37 -12.98
C ARG A 179 61.42 -7.20 -11.93
N LEU A 180 61.36 -6.80 -10.67
CA LEU A 180 62.22 -7.38 -9.62
C LEU A 180 61.65 -8.62 -8.95
N PHE A 181 60.32 -8.68 -8.79
CA PHE A 181 59.63 -9.75 -8.09
C PHE A 181 58.63 -10.46 -9.01
N VAL A 182 58.40 -11.75 -8.77
CA VAL A 182 57.49 -12.58 -9.59
C VAL A 182 56.08 -12.50 -9.04
N GLY A 183 55.13 -12.16 -9.91
CA GLY A 183 53.70 -12.31 -9.67
C GLY A 183 53.13 -13.48 -10.46
N THR A 184 52.10 -14.13 -9.92
CA THR A 184 51.33 -15.17 -10.62
C THR A 184 49.86 -14.77 -10.73
N LYS A 185 49.21 -15.15 -11.83
CA LYS A 185 47.75 -15.16 -11.93
C LYS A 185 47.27 -16.54 -11.49
N PRO A 186 46.40 -16.65 -10.46
CA PRO A 186 45.80 -17.94 -10.15
C PRO A 186 44.95 -18.44 -11.33
N PRO A 187 44.84 -19.76 -11.54
CA PRO A 187 44.09 -20.32 -12.66
C PRO A 187 42.61 -19.98 -12.54
N ARG A 188 42.00 -19.56 -13.65
CA ARG A 188 40.59 -19.16 -13.73
C ARG A 188 39.80 -20.08 -14.65
N ASP A 189 38.64 -20.51 -14.19
CA ASP A 189 37.56 -21.11 -14.98
C ASP A 189 37.05 -20.07 -16.02
N PRO A 190 37.16 -20.31 -17.34
CA PRO A 190 36.72 -19.36 -18.37
C PRO A 190 35.23 -19.01 -18.27
N ASP A 191 34.41 -19.97 -17.83
CA ASP A 191 32.96 -19.83 -17.71
C ASP A 191 32.55 -19.21 -16.36
N ALA A 192 33.51 -18.93 -15.47
CA ALA A 192 33.21 -18.21 -14.24
C ALA A 192 32.98 -16.73 -14.53
N GLY A 193 31.82 -16.21 -14.12
CA GLY A 193 31.34 -14.86 -14.39
C GLY A 193 32.10 -13.73 -13.70
N VAL A 194 31.41 -12.61 -13.45
CA VAL A 194 32.04 -11.40 -12.89
C VAL A 194 32.53 -11.64 -11.44
N PRO A 195 33.82 -11.42 -11.14
CA PRO A 195 34.35 -11.53 -9.78
C PRO A 195 33.68 -10.56 -8.80
N ARG A 196 33.49 -11.00 -7.56
CA ARG A 196 33.00 -10.20 -6.43
C ARG A 196 34.10 -9.28 -5.88
N PRO A 197 33.76 -8.22 -5.11
CA PRO A 197 34.75 -7.50 -4.31
C PRO A 197 35.46 -8.46 -3.35
N GLY A 198 36.79 -8.53 -3.42
CA GLY A 198 37.61 -9.49 -2.66
C GLY A 198 37.89 -10.83 -3.35
N ASP A 199 37.43 -11.04 -4.60
CA ASP A 199 37.96 -12.11 -5.45
C ASP A 199 39.30 -11.67 -6.08
N PRO A 200 40.43 -12.38 -5.89
CA PRO A 200 41.79 -11.88 -6.19
C PRO A 200 42.14 -11.78 -7.69
N LEU A 201 41.19 -12.01 -8.60
CA LEU A 201 41.46 -12.37 -10.01
C LEU A 201 41.33 -11.22 -11.02
N ARG A 202 42.00 -10.09 -10.75
CA ARG A 202 42.26 -9.03 -11.75
C ARG A 202 43.73 -8.62 -11.91
N LYS A 203 44.58 -8.84 -10.92
CA LYS A 203 46.03 -8.56 -10.96
C LYS A 203 46.83 -9.85 -10.72
N GLU A 204 48.13 -9.80 -11.00
CA GLU A 204 49.07 -10.82 -10.52
C GLU A 204 49.35 -10.60 -9.03
N GLN A 205 49.37 -11.67 -8.23
CA GLN A 205 49.73 -11.61 -6.82
C GLN A 205 51.12 -12.20 -6.57
N LEU A 206 51.78 -11.75 -5.50
CA LEU A 206 53.13 -12.14 -5.13
C LEU A 206 53.30 -13.65 -4.92
N ALA A 207 54.19 -14.26 -5.73
CA ALA A 207 54.49 -15.69 -5.69
C ALA A 207 55.50 -16.05 -4.56
N ALA A 208 55.08 -15.83 -3.31
CA ALA A 208 55.92 -15.95 -2.12
C ALA A 208 55.22 -16.64 -0.93
N LYS A 209 56.02 -17.24 -0.05
CA LYS A 209 55.60 -17.83 1.23
C LYS A 209 55.64 -16.82 2.37
N GLU A 210 56.54 -15.83 2.29
CA GLU A 210 56.70 -14.80 3.30
C GLU A 210 57.08 -13.45 2.66
N LEU A 211 56.56 -12.36 3.23
CA LEU A 211 56.89 -10.98 2.89
C LEU A 211 57.15 -10.20 4.19
N ILE A 212 58.30 -9.54 4.27
CA ILE A 212 58.68 -8.63 5.35
C ILE A 212 58.88 -7.23 4.77
N LEU A 213 58.26 -6.23 5.41
CA LEU A 213 58.40 -4.82 5.10
C LEU A 213 58.94 -4.09 6.32
N GLU A 214 60.00 -3.31 6.12
CA GLU A 214 60.70 -2.54 7.15
C GLU A 214 60.82 -1.08 6.66
N GLN A 215 60.41 -0.09 7.46
CA GLN A 215 60.56 1.34 7.17
C GLN A 215 61.00 2.08 8.44
N THR A 216 61.94 3.04 8.34
CA THR A 216 62.59 3.69 9.49
C THR A 216 61.64 4.36 10.48
N SER A 217 60.43 4.74 10.04
CA SER A 217 59.41 5.47 10.82
C SER A 217 58.16 4.65 11.15
N ALA A 218 58.17 3.32 10.95
CA ALA A 218 56.98 2.49 11.04
C ALA A 218 57.27 1.10 11.66
N GLU A 219 56.21 0.40 12.07
CA GLU A 219 56.29 -0.96 12.56
C GLU A 219 56.75 -1.94 11.47
N LYS A 220 57.49 -2.99 11.85
CA LYS A 220 57.86 -4.08 10.95
C LYS A 220 56.63 -4.95 10.65
N ILE A 221 56.21 -4.96 9.38
CA ILE A 221 55.11 -5.79 8.90
C ILE A 221 55.68 -7.12 8.43
N ARG A 222 55.13 -8.24 8.92
CA ARG A 222 55.47 -9.59 8.45
C ARG A 222 54.20 -10.34 8.05
N LEU A 223 54.08 -10.65 6.76
CA LEU A 223 53.00 -11.45 6.19
C LEU A 223 53.50 -12.87 5.87
N VAL A 224 52.76 -13.89 6.26
CA VAL A 224 53.08 -15.30 5.97
C VAL A 224 51.89 -15.98 5.28
N ARG A 225 52.14 -16.65 4.15
CA ARG A 225 51.14 -17.41 3.39
C ARG A 225 51.01 -18.82 3.93
N LYS A 226 49.81 -19.19 4.38
CA LYS A 226 49.45 -20.56 4.79
C LYS A 226 48.60 -21.21 3.70
N GLY A 227 48.94 -22.44 3.35
CA GLY A 227 48.27 -23.21 2.29
C GLY A 227 48.70 -22.84 0.87
N GLU A 228 48.33 -23.70 -0.06
CA GLU A 228 48.59 -23.60 -1.50
C GLU A 228 47.30 -23.99 -2.26
N GLY A 229 47.26 -23.78 -3.59
CA GLY A 229 46.08 -24.11 -4.40
C GLY A 229 44.92 -23.10 -4.25
N PRO A 230 43.64 -23.54 -4.21
CA PRO A 230 42.47 -22.67 -4.36
C PRO A 230 42.11 -21.77 -3.17
N PHE A 231 42.74 -21.96 -2.01
CA PHE A 231 42.43 -21.20 -0.78
C PHE A 231 43.69 -20.75 0.01
N PRO A 232 44.62 -20.00 -0.61
CA PRO A 232 45.80 -19.51 0.08
C PRO A 232 45.39 -18.42 1.09
N GLN A 233 45.87 -18.50 2.33
CA GLN A 233 45.57 -17.51 3.36
C GLN A 233 46.84 -16.82 3.84
N TRP A 234 47.02 -15.55 3.45
CA TRP A 234 48.01 -14.68 4.05
C TRP A 234 47.56 -14.25 5.45
N THR A 235 48.52 -14.17 6.38
CA THR A 235 48.30 -13.82 7.79
C THR A 235 49.33 -12.81 8.27
N LEU A 236 48.91 -11.84 9.08
CA LEU A 236 49.76 -10.80 9.66
C LEU A 236 50.38 -11.33 10.95
N LEU A 237 51.68 -11.59 10.94
CA LEU A 237 52.39 -12.23 12.05
C LEU A 237 53.08 -11.21 12.98
N GLU A 238 53.73 -10.19 12.41
CA GLU A 238 54.32 -9.07 13.15
C GLU A 238 53.63 -7.76 12.73
N PRO A 239 53.36 -6.84 13.66
CA PRO A 239 53.79 -6.85 15.07
C PRO A 239 52.87 -7.63 16.04
N PHE A 240 51.67 -8.07 15.61
CA PHE A 240 50.59 -8.44 16.53
C PHE A 240 50.51 -9.93 16.98
N GLY A 241 51.31 -10.84 16.42
CA GLY A 241 51.34 -12.25 16.85
C GLY A 241 50.20 -13.11 16.29
N GLN A 242 50.01 -13.09 14.97
CA GLN A 242 48.94 -13.76 14.19
C GLN A 242 47.56 -13.07 14.23
N ASP A 243 47.26 -12.38 13.14
CA ASP A 243 45.95 -11.79 12.79
C ASP A 243 45.60 -11.98 11.31
N ASN A 244 44.35 -11.68 10.95
CA ASN A 244 43.88 -11.66 9.56
C ASN A 244 44.23 -10.32 8.89
N ILE A 245 44.59 -10.37 7.60
CA ILE A 245 44.71 -9.16 6.78
C ILE A 245 43.36 -8.76 6.18
N ASN A 246 43.13 -7.46 6.08
CA ASN A 246 42.06 -6.85 5.28
C ASN A 246 42.25 -7.28 3.82
N PRO A 247 41.30 -8.02 3.20
CA PRO A 247 41.49 -8.54 1.84
C PRO A 247 41.77 -7.46 0.79
N THR A 248 41.13 -6.29 0.88
CA THR A 248 41.30 -5.23 -0.13
C THR A 248 42.68 -4.57 -0.04
N ALA A 249 43.15 -4.28 1.18
CA ALA A 249 44.50 -3.73 1.39
C ALA A 249 45.59 -4.79 1.12
N GLY A 250 45.33 -6.03 1.53
CA GLY A 250 46.19 -7.18 1.28
C GLY A 250 46.38 -7.48 -0.20
N ASP A 251 45.30 -7.59 -0.97
CA ASP A 251 45.35 -7.82 -2.42
C ASP A 251 46.06 -6.67 -3.16
N ALA A 252 45.89 -5.42 -2.72
CA ALA A 252 46.59 -4.27 -3.28
C ALA A 252 48.11 -4.37 -3.04
N LEU A 253 48.53 -4.58 -1.79
CA LEU A 253 49.93 -4.76 -1.39
C LEU A 253 50.60 -5.95 -2.10
N LEU A 254 49.91 -7.10 -2.13
CA LEU A 254 50.39 -8.33 -2.76
C LEU A 254 50.45 -8.24 -4.30
N ALA A 255 49.69 -7.32 -4.91
CA ALA A 255 49.80 -7.02 -6.33
C ALA A 255 50.81 -5.90 -6.65
N ALA A 256 51.11 -5.01 -5.69
CA ALA A 256 52.07 -3.93 -5.85
C ALA A 256 53.54 -4.39 -5.75
N VAL A 257 53.87 -5.35 -4.86
CA VAL A 257 55.25 -5.87 -4.76
C VAL A 257 55.75 -6.49 -6.09
N PRO A 258 54.97 -7.29 -6.83
CA PRO A 258 55.33 -7.71 -8.19
C PRO A 258 55.44 -6.60 -9.23
N ASP A 259 54.90 -5.39 -8.97
CA ASP A 259 54.92 -4.26 -9.91
C ASP A 259 56.04 -3.26 -9.60
N ILE A 260 57.08 -3.68 -8.85
CA ILE A 260 58.31 -2.91 -8.70
C ILE A 260 59.23 -3.16 -9.91
N TRP A 261 59.46 -2.09 -10.68
CA TRP A 261 60.36 -2.06 -11.83
C TRP A 261 61.59 -1.20 -11.55
N ALA A 262 62.75 -1.66 -12.01
CA ALA A 262 63.96 -0.84 -12.15
C ALA A 262 63.84 0.01 -13.43
N GLU A 263 63.69 1.33 -13.24
CA GLU A 263 63.39 2.28 -14.33
C GLU A 263 64.67 2.72 -15.07
N ARG A 264 65.69 3.12 -14.31
CA ARG A 264 67.04 3.49 -14.76
C ARG A 264 68.09 2.82 -13.88
N PHE A 265 69.18 2.41 -14.51
CA PHE A 265 70.40 1.92 -13.86
C PHE A 265 71.44 3.04 -13.78
N TYR A 266 72.32 2.96 -12.78
CA TYR A 266 73.40 3.92 -12.56
C TYR A 266 74.76 3.24 -12.50
N SER A 267 75.81 3.94 -12.92
CA SER A 267 77.20 3.56 -12.61
C SER A 267 77.54 3.85 -11.14
N ALA A 268 78.67 3.32 -10.67
CA ALA A 268 79.20 3.63 -9.34
C ALA A 268 79.56 5.13 -9.18
N GLU A 269 79.85 5.82 -10.28
CA GLU A 269 80.21 7.25 -10.33
C GLU A 269 78.97 8.16 -10.33
N GLU A 270 77.88 7.75 -10.99
CA GLU A 270 76.63 8.53 -11.04
C GLU A 270 75.86 8.49 -9.69
N ALA A 271 76.01 7.38 -8.95
CA ALA A 271 75.28 7.08 -7.72
C ALA A 271 76.21 6.61 -6.57
N PRO A 272 77.17 7.45 -6.13
CA PRO A 272 78.07 7.12 -5.03
C PRO A 272 77.31 6.94 -3.70
N ALA A 273 77.80 6.06 -2.83
CA ALA A 273 77.13 5.62 -1.60
C ALA A 273 76.43 6.75 -0.81
N ALA A 274 77.18 7.83 -0.51
CA ALA A 274 76.71 9.00 0.25
C ALA A 274 75.48 9.72 -0.35
N LYS A 275 75.26 9.63 -1.67
CA LYS A 275 74.09 10.21 -2.36
C LYS A 275 72.86 9.32 -2.28
N THR A 276 73.05 8.00 -2.26
CA THR A 276 71.97 7.01 -2.42
C THR A 276 71.17 6.72 -1.15
N GLY A 277 71.81 6.81 0.03
CA GLY A 277 71.20 6.38 1.31
C GLY A 277 71.07 4.86 1.47
N LEU A 278 71.60 4.05 0.54
CA LEU A 278 71.34 2.59 0.48
C LEU A 278 72.08 1.75 1.54
N ASP A 279 72.87 2.38 2.39
CA ASP A 279 73.58 1.75 3.51
C ASP A 279 72.83 1.95 4.85
N LYS A 280 71.87 2.89 4.88
CA LYS A 280 70.84 3.03 5.91
C LYS A 280 69.49 3.28 5.20
N PRO A 281 68.94 2.27 4.49
CA PRO A 281 67.78 2.45 3.64
C PRO A 281 66.55 2.90 4.45
N GLU A 282 65.79 3.86 3.90
CA GLU A 282 64.54 4.34 4.48
C GLU A 282 63.49 3.23 4.50
N LYS A 283 63.49 2.36 3.48
CA LYS A 283 62.53 1.28 3.27
C LYS A 283 63.21 0.02 2.75
N THR A 284 62.76 -1.14 3.19
CA THR A 284 63.25 -2.45 2.74
C THR A 284 62.08 -3.40 2.49
N VAL A 285 62.11 -4.10 1.34
CA VAL A 285 61.15 -5.16 0.97
C VAL A 285 61.91 -6.49 0.90
N ARG A 286 61.60 -7.45 1.77
CA ARG A 286 62.19 -8.79 1.78
C ARG A 286 61.11 -9.81 1.43
N VAL A 287 61.31 -10.54 0.33
CA VAL A 287 60.41 -11.59 -0.17
C VAL A 287 61.09 -12.95 -0.06
N VAL A 288 60.41 -13.93 0.54
CA VAL A 288 60.82 -15.35 0.49
C VAL A 288 59.93 -16.07 -0.50
N LEU A 289 60.48 -16.37 -1.68
CA LEU A 289 59.77 -17.02 -2.78
C LEU A 289 59.37 -18.45 -2.43
N ASP A 290 58.43 -19.01 -3.17
CA ASP A 290 57.88 -20.37 -2.90
C ASP A 290 58.94 -21.49 -2.95
N ASN A 291 60.06 -21.25 -3.63
CA ASN A 291 61.23 -22.13 -3.71
C ASN A 291 62.29 -21.91 -2.60
N GLY A 292 62.01 -21.04 -1.62
CA GLY A 292 62.90 -20.70 -0.51
C GLY A 292 63.95 -19.62 -0.81
N VAL A 293 64.07 -19.14 -2.04
CA VAL A 293 65.00 -18.05 -2.38
C VAL A 293 64.51 -16.74 -1.76
N THR A 294 65.39 -16.06 -1.03
CA THR A 294 65.10 -14.77 -0.39
C THR A 294 65.66 -13.62 -1.22
N SER A 295 64.80 -12.71 -1.65
CA SER A 295 65.17 -11.49 -2.37
C SER A 295 64.93 -10.28 -1.46
N VAL A 296 65.94 -9.43 -1.29
CA VAL A 296 65.87 -8.20 -0.48
C VAL A 296 66.07 -6.99 -1.38
N LEU A 297 65.13 -6.05 -1.38
CA LEU A 297 65.23 -4.76 -2.04
C LEU A 297 65.44 -3.69 -0.96
N ARG A 298 66.60 -3.02 -0.97
CA ARG A 298 66.89 -1.84 -0.13
C ARG A 298 66.54 -0.58 -0.94
N ILE A 299 65.81 0.36 -0.36
CA ILE A 299 65.35 1.61 -1.00
C ILE A 299 65.81 2.81 -0.15
N GLY A 300 66.41 3.80 -0.80
CA GLY A 300 67.02 4.97 -0.15
C GLY A 300 66.42 6.29 -0.63
N ASN A 301 67.29 7.29 -0.78
CA ASN A 301 66.97 8.67 -1.10
C ASN A 301 66.25 8.83 -2.45
N VAL A 302 65.55 9.95 -2.63
CA VAL A 302 65.01 10.37 -3.94
C VAL A 302 66.17 10.54 -4.93
N SER A 303 66.09 9.87 -6.09
CA SER A 303 67.07 9.97 -7.18
C SER A 303 66.78 11.16 -8.09
N ARG A 304 65.48 11.41 -8.36
CA ARG A 304 64.95 12.55 -9.11
C ARG A 304 63.44 12.68 -8.92
N SER A 305 62.92 13.87 -9.18
CA SER A 305 61.48 14.15 -9.31
C SER A 305 61.14 14.50 -10.75
N ARG A 306 59.96 14.10 -11.22
CA ARG A 306 59.46 14.36 -12.57
C ARG A 306 58.08 15.02 -12.51
N THR A 307 58.02 16.32 -12.80
CA THR A 307 56.75 17.02 -12.99
C THR A 307 56.15 16.72 -14.37
N TYR A 308 54.84 16.46 -14.43
CA TYR A 308 54.09 16.32 -15.68
C TYR A 308 52.65 16.80 -15.50
N LYS A 309 52.02 17.27 -16.59
CA LYS A 309 50.59 17.61 -16.58
C LYS A 309 49.75 16.35 -16.79
N LYS A 310 48.67 16.22 -16.02
CA LYS A 310 47.59 15.23 -16.19
C LYS A 310 46.24 15.96 -16.26
N MET A 311 45.24 15.38 -16.93
CA MET A 311 43.87 15.90 -16.85
C MET A 311 43.23 15.46 -15.53
N ARG A 312 42.69 16.42 -14.79
CA ARG A 312 41.82 16.19 -13.62
C ARG A 312 40.44 15.78 -14.12
N GLN A 313 39.92 14.66 -13.61
CA GLN A 313 38.54 14.24 -13.92
C GLN A 313 37.54 15.29 -13.40
N PRO A 314 36.42 15.55 -14.12
CA PRO A 314 35.41 16.50 -13.68
C PRO A 314 34.78 16.06 -12.35
N PRO A 315 34.30 17.00 -11.50
CA PRO A 315 33.70 16.66 -10.22
C PRO A 315 32.50 15.71 -10.35
N PRO A 316 32.26 14.80 -9.39
CA PRO A 316 31.03 14.00 -9.35
C PRO A 316 29.79 14.90 -9.39
N GLY A 317 28.90 14.66 -10.35
CA GLY A 317 27.71 15.49 -10.60
C GLY A 317 27.90 16.63 -11.61
N ALA A 318 29.08 16.79 -12.23
CA ALA A 318 29.26 17.73 -13.33
C ALA A 318 28.42 17.35 -14.57
N PRO A 319 27.89 18.31 -15.35
CA PRO A 319 27.10 18.03 -16.55
C PRO A 319 27.88 17.24 -17.63
N PRO A 320 27.19 16.43 -18.47
CA PRO A 320 27.82 15.75 -19.59
C PRO A 320 28.54 16.73 -20.53
N GLY A 321 29.83 16.48 -20.78
CA GLY A 321 30.67 17.32 -21.64
C GLY A 321 31.54 18.36 -20.92
N PHE A 322 31.50 18.47 -19.59
CA PHE A 322 32.35 19.41 -18.86
C PHE A 322 33.85 19.02 -18.97
N PRO A 323 34.74 19.89 -19.50
CA PRO A 323 36.15 19.54 -19.71
C PRO A 323 36.94 19.46 -18.40
N GLY A 324 37.85 18.49 -18.32
CA GLY A 324 38.77 18.34 -17.20
C GLY A 324 39.92 19.35 -17.25
N GLY A 325 40.20 20.03 -16.14
CA GLY A 325 41.32 20.98 -16.03
C GLY A 325 42.69 20.29 -15.96
N GLU A 326 43.75 20.98 -16.32
CA GLU A 326 45.12 20.47 -16.15
C GLU A 326 45.58 20.56 -14.69
N GLU A 327 46.19 19.48 -14.19
CA GLU A 327 46.85 19.41 -12.88
C GLU A 327 48.32 19.03 -13.09
N THR A 328 49.24 19.76 -12.46
CA THR A 328 50.67 19.39 -12.45
C THR A 328 50.92 18.36 -11.35
N ALA A 329 51.18 17.12 -11.74
CA ALA A 329 51.62 16.06 -10.83
C ALA A 329 53.15 15.99 -10.77
N SER A 330 53.69 15.58 -9.62
CA SER A 330 55.09 15.14 -9.50
C SER A 330 55.15 13.63 -9.30
N GLU A 331 56.03 12.96 -10.02
CA GLU A 331 56.41 11.57 -9.81
C GLU A 331 57.85 11.51 -9.31
N ASP A 332 58.05 11.13 -8.05
CA ASP A 332 59.37 10.92 -7.48
C ASP A 332 59.90 9.52 -7.78
N PHE A 333 61.21 9.42 -7.98
CA PHE A 333 61.96 8.18 -8.14
C PHE A 333 62.95 8.07 -6.99
N ARG A 334 63.22 6.85 -6.51
CA ARG A 334 64.12 6.59 -5.37
C ARG A 334 65.20 5.59 -5.72
N PHE A 335 66.42 5.83 -5.25
CA PHE A 335 67.54 4.90 -5.38
C PHE A 335 67.21 3.56 -4.71
N ALA A 336 67.67 2.46 -5.31
CA ALA A 336 67.48 1.11 -4.83
C ALA A 336 68.68 0.19 -5.18
N LYS A 337 68.88 -0.86 -4.36
CA LYS A 337 69.78 -2.01 -4.65
C LYS A 337 69.17 -3.33 -4.19
N LEU A 338 69.47 -4.43 -4.89
CA LEU A 338 69.08 -5.78 -4.50
C LEU A 338 70.14 -6.38 -3.58
N GLY A 339 69.82 -6.64 -2.31
CA GLY A 339 70.69 -7.36 -1.36
C GLY A 339 72.11 -6.80 -1.32
N ASP A 340 73.07 -7.65 -1.72
CA ASP A 340 74.50 -7.34 -1.80
C ASP A 340 74.98 -7.20 -3.26
N ASN A 341 74.05 -7.00 -4.21
CA ASN A 341 74.35 -6.67 -5.60
C ASN A 341 74.86 -5.21 -5.70
N PRO A 342 75.99 -4.96 -6.39
CA PRO A 342 76.55 -3.61 -6.53
C PRO A 342 75.75 -2.69 -7.49
N GLN A 343 74.84 -3.23 -8.31
CA GLN A 343 74.06 -2.45 -9.24
C GLN A 343 73.02 -1.57 -8.52
N VAL A 344 73.30 -0.25 -8.49
CA VAL A 344 72.31 0.76 -8.09
C VAL A 344 71.38 1.09 -9.26
N PHE A 345 70.10 1.28 -8.96
CA PHE A 345 69.06 1.67 -9.91
C PHE A 345 68.03 2.58 -9.21
N GLU A 346 66.98 3.00 -9.92
CA GLU A 346 65.84 3.69 -9.31
C GLU A 346 64.50 2.96 -9.52
N VAL A 347 63.58 3.17 -8.58
CA VAL A 347 62.18 2.71 -8.61
C VAL A 347 61.23 3.91 -8.47
N ARG A 348 60.01 3.82 -8.99
CA ARG A 348 58.96 4.84 -8.78
C ARG A 348 58.53 4.86 -7.32
N ALA A 349 58.52 6.02 -6.68
CA ALA A 349 58.03 6.17 -5.31
C ALA A 349 56.52 5.91 -5.20
N ALA A 350 55.74 6.26 -6.22
CA ALA A 350 54.29 6.07 -6.25
C ALA A 350 53.87 4.60 -6.07
N GLY A 351 54.60 3.65 -6.68
CA GLY A 351 54.35 2.21 -6.54
C GLY A 351 54.70 1.64 -5.15
N LEU A 352 55.34 2.42 -4.28
CA LEU A 352 55.65 2.03 -2.90
C LEU A 352 54.51 2.37 -1.93
N ASN A 353 53.53 3.18 -2.33
CA ASN A 353 52.44 3.63 -1.47
C ASN A 353 51.49 2.48 -1.10
N ASP A 354 51.12 1.64 -2.07
CA ASP A 354 50.29 0.44 -1.84
C ASP A 354 51.04 -0.67 -1.05
N ILE A 355 52.37 -0.57 -0.95
CA ILE A 355 53.22 -1.54 -0.26
C ILE A 355 53.44 -1.14 1.20
N PHE A 356 53.88 0.10 1.43
CA PHE A 356 54.17 0.64 2.76
C PHE A 356 52.95 1.37 3.35
N VAL A 357 51.83 0.65 3.38
CA VAL A 357 50.59 1.10 4.02
C VAL A 357 50.63 0.92 5.55
N PRO A 358 49.89 1.75 6.32
CA PRO A 358 49.77 1.61 7.78
C PRO A 358 49.23 0.25 8.27
N THR A 359 49.61 -0.14 9.49
CA THR A 359 49.30 -1.47 10.09
C THR A 359 47.83 -1.65 10.48
N ASP A 360 47.12 -0.56 10.77
CA ASP A 360 45.66 -0.50 10.96
C ASP A 360 44.90 -0.77 9.65
N VAL A 361 45.33 -0.16 8.53
CA VAL A 361 44.72 -0.35 7.20
C VAL A 361 44.86 -1.79 6.71
N LEU A 362 45.99 -2.44 7.00
CA LEU A 362 46.25 -3.85 6.65
C LEU A 362 45.48 -4.86 7.49
N ARG A 363 44.97 -4.47 8.67
CA ARG A 363 44.31 -5.37 9.61
C ARG A 363 42.85 -5.56 9.24
N ASP A 364 42.32 -6.79 9.31
CA ASP A 364 40.91 -7.03 8.98
C ASP A 364 39.97 -6.47 10.07
N PRO A 365 39.16 -5.42 9.79
CA PRO A 365 38.21 -4.90 10.76
C PRO A 365 37.10 -5.91 11.07
N GLN A 366 36.76 -6.79 10.10
CA GLN A 366 35.79 -7.85 10.33
C GLN A 366 36.40 -8.92 11.24
N THR A 367 35.69 -9.23 12.33
CA THR A 367 36.15 -10.19 13.34
C THR A 367 35.92 -11.63 12.89
N ASN A 368 34.79 -11.90 12.21
CA ASN A 368 34.40 -13.23 11.73
C ASN A 368 34.12 -13.19 10.22
N ARG A 369 35.16 -13.12 9.38
CA ARG A 369 34.99 -13.10 7.92
C ARG A 369 34.52 -14.46 7.39
N PHE A 370 33.25 -14.57 7.01
CA PHE A 370 32.64 -15.68 6.26
C PHE A 370 31.41 -15.21 5.46
N VAL A 371 30.87 -16.06 4.58
CA VAL A 371 29.61 -15.82 3.86
C VAL A 371 28.48 -16.57 4.56
N PRO A 372 27.40 -15.91 5.02
CA PRO A 372 26.28 -16.57 5.73
C PRO A 372 25.63 -17.74 4.98
N ALA A 373 25.56 -17.69 3.64
CA ALA A 373 25.00 -18.77 2.82
C ALA A 373 25.85 -20.05 2.80
N ASP A 374 27.15 -19.94 3.08
CA ASP A 374 28.11 -21.06 3.08
C ASP A 374 28.10 -21.81 4.43
N ALA A 375 27.35 -21.33 5.43
CA ALA A 375 27.23 -21.98 6.74
C ALA A 375 26.47 -23.31 6.65
N ILE A 376 27.06 -24.37 7.24
CA ILE A 376 26.49 -25.72 7.28
C ILE A 376 26.22 -26.22 8.70
N LYS A 377 26.93 -25.70 9.71
CA LYS A 377 26.67 -26.01 11.13
C LYS A 377 27.08 -24.86 12.05
N VAL A 378 26.31 -24.62 13.10
CA VAL A 378 26.66 -23.75 14.23
C VAL A 378 26.36 -24.50 15.52
N ALA A 379 27.39 -24.96 16.23
CA ALA A 379 27.21 -25.47 17.59
C ALA A 379 27.22 -24.30 18.58
N VAL A 380 26.28 -24.33 19.53
CA VAL A 380 26.00 -23.25 20.48
C VAL A 380 26.11 -23.81 21.91
N GLU A 381 27.00 -23.21 22.70
CA GLU A 381 27.23 -23.52 24.10
C GLU A 381 26.93 -22.27 24.94
N LEU A 382 25.96 -22.37 25.85
CA LEU A 382 25.53 -21.28 26.74
C LEU A 382 25.71 -21.70 28.20
N PRO A 383 26.21 -20.82 29.10
CA PRO A 383 26.36 -21.15 30.52
C PRO A 383 25.07 -21.66 31.15
N GLY A 384 25.13 -22.85 31.76
CA GLY A 384 24.01 -23.45 32.48
C GLY A 384 22.89 -24.04 31.60
N GLN A 385 23.06 -24.11 30.28
CA GLN A 385 22.10 -24.77 29.36
C GLN A 385 22.72 -25.98 28.66
N THR A 386 21.87 -26.93 28.26
CA THR A 386 22.28 -28.03 27.37
C THR A 386 22.74 -27.45 26.03
N SER A 387 23.93 -27.82 25.56
CA SER A 387 24.43 -27.43 24.25
C SER A 387 23.56 -27.99 23.12
N PHE A 388 23.54 -27.28 22.00
CA PHE A 388 22.78 -27.67 20.80
C PHE A 388 23.56 -27.26 19.55
N ALA A 389 23.14 -27.75 18.39
CA ALA A 389 23.62 -27.24 17.13
C ALA A 389 22.47 -26.92 16.18
N LEU A 390 22.72 -25.92 15.34
CA LEU A 390 21.94 -25.58 14.16
C LEU A 390 22.69 -26.23 12.99
N ALA A 391 22.15 -27.29 12.40
CA ALA A 391 22.83 -28.08 11.38
C ALA A 391 22.02 -28.12 10.09
N LYS A 392 22.69 -28.14 8.93
CA LYS A 392 22.05 -28.20 7.62
C LYS A 392 22.05 -29.63 7.10
N ILE A 393 20.89 -30.28 7.06
CA ILE A 393 20.68 -31.66 6.59
C ILE A 393 19.72 -31.59 5.40
N ASP A 394 20.07 -32.25 4.28
CA ASP A 394 19.30 -32.25 3.03
C ASP A 394 18.87 -30.83 2.58
N ASN A 395 19.79 -29.88 2.77
CA ASN A 395 19.63 -28.43 2.53
C ASN A 395 18.61 -27.69 3.44
N ALA A 396 17.92 -28.38 4.34
CA ALA A 396 17.09 -27.78 5.39
C ALA A 396 17.87 -27.56 6.70
N TRP A 397 17.45 -26.61 7.55
CA TRP A 397 18.04 -26.41 8.87
C TRP A 397 17.31 -27.22 9.94
N VAL A 398 18.06 -27.84 10.85
CA VAL A 398 17.54 -28.55 12.02
C VAL A 398 18.22 -28.11 13.32
N VAL A 399 17.50 -28.18 14.42
CA VAL A 399 18.02 -28.12 15.79
C VAL A 399 18.40 -29.54 16.19
N GLU A 400 19.70 -29.78 16.29
CA GLU A 400 20.36 -31.00 16.77
C GLU A 400 20.62 -30.84 18.28
N ARG A 401 20.19 -31.80 19.10
CA ARG A 401 20.39 -31.77 20.56
C ARG A 401 20.86 -33.12 21.09
N PRO A 402 21.82 -33.18 22.02
CA PRO A 402 22.29 -34.44 22.59
C PRO A 402 21.14 -35.30 23.14
N GLY A 403 21.03 -36.53 22.65
CA GLY A 403 20.01 -37.49 23.10
C GLY A 403 18.57 -37.22 22.63
N GLN A 404 18.35 -36.32 21.67
CA GLN A 404 17.02 -36.03 21.12
C GLN A 404 16.97 -36.13 19.58
N PRO A 405 15.79 -36.41 18.97
CA PRO A 405 15.62 -36.34 17.54
C PRO A 405 15.83 -34.91 16.98
N ASN A 406 16.46 -34.83 15.81
CA ASN A 406 16.59 -33.57 15.07
C ASN A 406 15.21 -32.96 14.79
N SER A 407 15.07 -31.66 15.06
CA SER A 407 13.82 -30.91 14.91
C SER A 407 13.96 -29.85 13.82
N PRO A 408 12.95 -29.60 12.96
CA PRO A 408 13.01 -28.49 12.00
C PRO A 408 13.29 -27.14 12.67
N ALA A 409 14.16 -26.33 12.05
CA ALA A 409 14.62 -25.07 12.62
C ALA A 409 14.29 -23.86 11.74
N ASP A 410 13.82 -22.80 12.39
CA ASP A 410 13.43 -21.52 11.80
C ASP A 410 14.61 -20.86 11.05
N PRO A 411 14.61 -20.87 9.71
CA PRO A 411 15.74 -20.39 8.92
C PRO A 411 15.92 -18.87 9.03
N THR A 412 14.89 -18.13 9.43
CA THR A 412 14.97 -16.66 9.57
C THR A 412 15.86 -16.28 10.76
N LYS A 413 15.67 -16.95 11.90
CA LYS A 413 16.46 -16.73 13.12
C LYS A 413 17.91 -17.19 12.98
N ILE A 414 18.14 -18.25 12.21
CA ILE A 414 19.50 -18.73 11.89
C ILE A 414 20.19 -17.72 10.96
N THR A 415 19.49 -17.22 9.93
CA THR A 415 20.02 -16.17 9.04
C THR A 415 20.31 -14.87 9.78
N ASP A 416 19.48 -14.49 10.76
CA ASP A 416 19.71 -13.36 11.67
C ASP A 416 20.99 -13.56 12.51
N LEU A 417 21.20 -14.74 13.12
CA LEU A 417 22.44 -15.06 13.84
C LEU A 417 23.67 -14.97 12.91
N LEU A 418 23.63 -15.65 11.77
CA LEU A 418 24.76 -15.73 10.83
C LEU A 418 25.11 -14.35 10.24
N THR A 419 24.11 -13.55 9.87
CA THR A 419 24.30 -12.19 9.35
C THR A 419 24.93 -11.28 10.40
N ARG A 420 24.46 -11.32 11.66
CA ARG A 420 25.07 -10.55 12.76
C ARG A 420 26.52 -10.96 12.99
N LEU A 421 26.81 -12.27 13.06
CA LEU A 421 28.17 -12.79 13.26
C LEU A 421 29.14 -12.35 12.16
N ALA A 422 28.72 -12.42 10.88
CA ALA A 422 29.54 -11.99 9.75
C ALA A 422 29.75 -10.47 9.70
N GLY A 423 28.80 -9.69 10.23
CA GLY A 423 28.85 -8.23 10.28
C GLY A 423 29.65 -7.64 11.46
N LEU A 424 30.15 -8.45 12.40
CA LEU A 424 30.87 -7.93 13.57
C LEU A 424 32.23 -7.33 13.21
N GLU A 425 32.37 -6.02 13.41
CA GLU A 425 33.63 -5.29 13.26
C GLU A 425 34.18 -4.74 14.59
N ALA A 426 35.51 -4.55 14.64
CA ALA A 426 36.21 -3.75 15.65
C ALA A 426 37.38 -3.00 14.98
N ARG A 427 37.66 -1.78 15.44
CA ARG A 427 38.68 -0.87 14.89
C ARG A 427 39.37 -0.09 16.00
N ASP A 428 40.61 0.33 15.77
CA ASP A 428 41.36 1.25 16.63
C ASP A 428 41.36 0.85 18.12
N LYS A 429 40.84 1.73 18.99
CA LYS A 429 40.67 1.53 20.44
C LYS A 429 39.83 0.29 20.82
N ASP A 430 38.97 -0.19 19.92
CA ASP A 430 38.08 -1.34 20.17
C ASP A 430 38.84 -2.67 20.03
N ILE A 431 40.15 -2.66 19.73
CA ILE A 431 40.98 -3.87 19.61
C ILE A 431 42.13 -3.86 20.61
N GLN A 432 42.17 -4.86 21.50
CA GLN A 432 43.26 -5.04 22.47
C GLN A 432 44.20 -6.18 22.05
N VAL A 433 45.51 -5.88 22.04
CA VAL A 433 46.60 -6.80 21.66
C VAL A 433 47.73 -6.71 22.70
N PRO A 434 48.53 -7.78 22.93
CA PRO A 434 48.13 -9.18 22.72
C PRO A 434 46.95 -9.56 23.62
N ALA A 435 46.22 -10.61 23.24
CA ALA A 435 45.04 -11.11 23.95
C ALA A 435 45.45 -12.03 25.12
N THR A 436 46.13 -11.47 26.14
CA THR A 436 46.68 -12.21 27.29
C THR A 436 45.59 -12.83 28.19
N PRO A 437 45.90 -13.87 29.00
CA PRO A 437 44.92 -14.49 29.91
C PRO A 437 44.26 -13.51 30.87
N GLU A 438 45.01 -12.52 31.35
CA GLU A 438 44.54 -11.51 32.31
C GLU A 438 43.50 -10.59 31.66
N LYS A 439 43.77 -10.12 30.42
CA LYS A 439 42.82 -9.32 29.63
C LYS A 439 41.55 -10.11 29.32
N ARG A 440 41.67 -11.38 28.90
CA ARG A 440 40.51 -12.26 28.65
C ARG A 440 39.64 -12.41 29.90
N LYS A 441 40.25 -12.64 31.06
CA LYS A 441 39.56 -12.73 32.35
C LYS A 441 38.92 -11.41 32.78
N ALA A 442 39.59 -10.27 32.56
CA ALA A 442 39.05 -8.95 32.88
C ALA A 442 37.71 -8.69 32.17
N VAL A 443 37.55 -9.17 30.93
CA VAL A 443 36.31 -9.09 30.14
C VAL A 443 35.43 -10.35 30.22
N GLY A 444 35.70 -11.30 31.11
CA GLY A 444 34.84 -12.48 31.32
C GLY A 444 34.89 -13.56 30.23
N LEU A 445 35.93 -13.59 29.39
CA LEU A 445 36.16 -14.68 28.43
C LEU A 445 36.78 -15.94 29.06
N ASP A 446 37.06 -15.92 30.37
CA ASP A 446 37.31 -17.14 31.16
C ASP A 446 36.02 -17.96 31.39
N LYS A 447 34.84 -17.31 31.27
CA LYS A 447 33.51 -17.95 31.28
C LYS A 447 32.58 -17.25 30.26
N PRO A 448 32.75 -17.50 28.95
CA PRO A 448 31.99 -16.82 27.90
C PRO A 448 30.47 -16.89 28.10
N LEU A 449 29.76 -15.80 27.79
CA LEU A 449 28.29 -15.74 27.78
C LEU A 449 27.69 -16.59 26.65
N ALA A 450 28.45 -16.79 25.57
CA ALA A 450 28.17 -17.77 24.52
C ALA A 450 29.48 -18.20 23.86
N THR A 451 29.59 -19.50 23.55
CA THR A 451 30.62 -20.05 22.65
C THR A 451 29.92 -20.63 21.42
N LEU A 452 30.37 -20.20 20.24
CA LEU A 452 29.74 -20.52 18.95
C LEU A 452 30.79 -21.14 18.03
N ARG A 453 30.66 -22.44 17.72
CA ARG A 453 31.50 -23.12 16.72
C ARG A 453 30.77 -23.14 15.38
N LEU A 454 31.13 -22.18 14.52
CA LEU A 454 30.59 -22.04 13.18
C LEU A 454 31.45 -22.83 12.18
N THR A 455 30.83 -23.73 11.42
CA THR A 455 31.43 -24.44 10.29
C THR A 455 30.80 -23.96 8.98
N VAL A 456 31.64 -23.48 8.07
CA VAL A 456 31.28 -23.04 6.72
C VAL A 456 31.93 -23.94 5.66
N LYS A 457 31.23 -24.16 4.54
CA LYS A 457 31.71 -24.89 3.37
C LYS A 457 31.99 -23.92 2.24
N GLU A 458 33.23 -23.45 2.19
CA GLU A 458 33.69 -22.45 1.22
C GLU A 458 33.96 -23.12 -0.13
N VAL A 459 33.41 -22.58 -1.20
CA VAL A 459 33.66 -23.00 -2.58
C VAL A 459 34.51 -21.94 -3.27
N ALA A 460 35.57 -22.33 -3.99
CA ALA A 460 36.36 -21.40 -4.79
C ALA A 460 35.60 -21.10 -6.10
N PRO A 461 34.98 -19.91 -6.27
CA PRO A 461 33.94 -19.72 -7.29
C PRO A 461 34.49 -19.43 -8.68
N LEU A 462 35.80 -19.13 -8.78
CA LEU A 462 36.49 -18.77 -10.02
C LEU A 462 37.58 -19.79 -10.42
N TRP A 463 37.83 -20.82 -9.60
CA TRP A 463 38.81 -21.86 -9.88
C TRP A 463 38.24 -22.88 -10.88
N PRO A 464 39.06 -23.49 -11.76
CA PRO A 464 38.63 -24.60 -12.62
C PRO A 464 37.93 -25.70 -11.83
N LYS A 465 36.88 -26.27 -12.44
CA LYS A 465 36.18 -27.46 -11.94
C LYS A 465 37.10 -28.68 -11.99
N ASP A 466 36.84 -29.64 -11.12
CA ASP A 466 37.45 -30.96 -11.18
C ASP A 466 36.87 -31.82 -12.33
N ALA A 467 37.43 -33.01 -12.52
CA ALA A 467 36.98 -33.95 -13.56
C ALA A 467 35.55 -34.50 -13.35
N ALA A 468 34.94 -34.27 -12.18
CA ALA A 468 33.55 -34.59 -11.88
C ALA A 468 32.62 -33.35 -12.02
N GLY A 469 33.14 -32.22 -12.50
CA GLY A 469 32.40 -30.98 -12.71
C GLY A 469 32.18 -30.13 -11.45
N ASN A 470 32.70 -30.56 -10.29
CA ASN A 470 32.55 -29.83 -9.04
C ASN A 470 33.60 -28.72 -8.94
N ARG A 471 33.27 -27.62 -8.24
CA ARG A 471 34.28 -26.61 -7.89
C ARG A 471 35.01 -27.00 -6.60
N PRO A 472 36.34 -26.75 -6.49
CA PRO A 472 37.09 -27.00 -5.27
C PRO A 472 36.42 -26.35 -4.06
N SER A 473 36.26 -27.10 -2.98
CA SER A 473 35.67 -26.63 -1.73
C SER A 473 36.46 -27.08 -0.51
N ARG A 474 36.37 -26.33 0.58
CA ARG A 474 36.92 -26.68 1.89
C ARG A 474 35.90 -26.41 2.99
N GLU A 475 35.97 -27.16 4.06
CA GLU A 475 35.22 -26.86 5.28
C GLU A 475 36.15 -26.14 6.27
N ARG A 476 35.68 -25.01 6.83
CA ARG A 476 36.41 -24.19 7.79
C ARG A 476 35.55 -23.98 9.03
N THR A 477 36.07 -24.38 10.18
CA THR A 477 35.43 -24.15 11.47
C THR A 477 36.14 -23.01 12.21
N MET A 478 35.37 -22.10 12.79
CA MET A 478 35.85 -21.03 13.68
C MET A 478 35.07 -21.08 14.99
N GLU A 479 35.79 -20.99 16.12
CA GLU A 479 35.17 -20.83 17.44
C GLU A 479 35.19 -19.36 17.84
N ILE A 480 34.00 -18.81 18.07
CA ILE A 480 33.74 -17.42 18.45
C ILE A 480 33.25 -17.43 19.90
N GLN A 481 33.91 -16.69 20.77
CA GLN A 481 33.55 -16.58 22.19
C GLN A 481 33.13 -15.15 22.50
N LEU A 482 31.98 -14.98 23.16
CA LEU A 482 31.46 -13.69 23.61
C LEU A 482 31.63 -13.55 25.14
N GLY A 483 32.28 -12.47 25.57
CA GLY A 483 32.51 -12.14 26.97
C GLY A 483 31.45 -11.19 27.53
N ARG A 484 31.83 -10.39 28.53
CA ARG A 484 30.97 -9.41 29.20
C ARG A 484 30.44 -8.36 28.22
N ARG A 485 29.16 -8.04 28.35
CA ARG A 485 28.47 -6.92 27.70
C ARG A 485 28.74 -5.62 28.48
N ASN A 486 29.00 -4.53 27.77
CA ASN A 486 29.02 -3.16 28.26
C ASN A 486 27.79 -2.43 27.69
N GLU A 487 26.73 -2.33 28.50
CA GLU A 487 25.43 -1.80 28.06
C GLU A 487 25.43 -0.29 27.87
N LYS A 488 26.34 0.44 28.54
CA LYS A 488 26.49 1.89 28.41
C LYS A 488 27.01 2.27 27.02
N ASP A 489 28.07 1.59 26.59
CA ASP A 489 28.76 1.89 25.33
C ASP A 489 28.26 1.00 24.16
N LYS A 490 27.26 0.14 24.41
CA LYS A 490 26.66 -0.82 23.47
C LYS A 490 27.67 -1.76 22.82
N LYS A 491 28.63 -2.22 23.62
CA LYS A 491 29.71 -3.14 23.22
C LYS A 491 29.59 -4.50 23.89
N ILE A 492 30.14 -5.53 23.26
CA ILE A 492 30.37 -6.83 23.89
C ILE A 492 31.79 -7.29 23.55
N ALA A 493 32.48 -7.84 24.55
CA ALA A 493 33.81 -8.42 24.34
C ALA A 493 33.71 -9.68 23.46
N GLN A 494 34.61 -9.83 22.49
CA GLN A 494 34.62 -10.93 21.54
C GLN A 494 36.05 -11.39 21.24
N THR A 495 36.25 -12.70 21.08
CA THR A 495 37.49 -13.27 20.55
C THR A 495 37.17 -14.41 19.58
N VAL A 496 38.07 -14.63 18.62
CA VAL A 496 38.09 -15.84 17.78
C VAL A 496 39.26 -16.70 18.25
N VAL A 497 39.02 -17.99 18.48
CA VAL A 497 40.09 -18.92 18.88
C VAL A 497 41.09 -19.07 17.73
N GLY A 498 42.38 -18.86 18.04
CA GLY A 498 43.47 -18.86 17.05
C GLY A 498 43.84 -17.48 16.48
N ILE A 499 43.23 -16.39 16.95
CA ILE A 499 43.65 -15.00 16.65
C ILE A 499 44.12 -14.32 17.95
N ASN A 500 45.20 -13.53 17.90
CA ASN A 500 45.75 -12.86 19.09
C ASN A 500 45.14 -11.46 19.37
N ARG A 501 43.83 -11.29 19.13
CA ARG A 501 43.10 -10.05 19.40
C ARG A 501 41.87 -10.27 20.25
N LEU A 502 41.65 -9.35 21.18
CA LEU A 502 40.38 -9.16 21.88
C LEU A 502 39.68 -7.95 21.25
N ASN A 503 38.41 -8.11 20.89
CA ASN A 503 37.62 -7.09 20.21
C ASN A 503 36.47 -6.61 21.11
N GLU A 504 36.12 -5.33 21.03
CA GLU A 504 34.86 -4.78 21.52
C GLU A 504 33.94 -4.52 20.32
N VAL A 505 33.08 -5.49 20.00
CA VAL A 505 32.14 -5.43 18.87
C VAL A 505 30.78 -4.90 19.34
N GLU A 506 29.89 -4.54 18.43
CA GLU A 506 28.52 -4.12 18.81
C GLU A 506 27.79 -5.21 19.63
N ASP A 507 27.04 -4.79 20.66
CA ASP A 507 26.24 -5.71 21.46
C ASP A 507 24.98 -6.24 20.74
N SER A 508 24.72 -5.78 19.52
CA SER A 508 23.59 -6.16 18.67
C SER A 508 23.54 -7.67 18.34
N ILE A 509 24.64 -8.41 18.51
CA ILE A 509 24.72 -9.87 18.42
C ILE A 509 24.13 -10.60 19.65
N PHE A 510 24.12 -9.98 20.83
CA PHE A 510 23.87 -10.63 22.12
C PHE A 510 22.58 -11.47 22.11
N ALA A 511 21.43 -10.85 21.77
CA ALA A 511 20.13 -11.50 21.78
C ALA A 511 19.96 -12.62 20.73
N ALA A 512 20.82 -12.70 19.71
CA ALA A 512 20.85 -13.81 18.75
C ALA A 512 21.79 -14.93 19.21
N ALA A 513 22.94 -14.58 19.78
CA ALA A 513 23.93 -15.54 20.28
C ALA A 513 23.48 -16.27 21.55
N THR A 514 22.81 -15.59 22.49
CA THR A 514 22.28 -16.20 23.72
C THR A 514 20.87 -16.81 23.56
N ARG A 515 20.39 -16.96 22.32
CA ARG A 515 19.07 -17.50 22.00
C ARG A 515 19.05 -19.02 22.25
N GLY A 516 18.25 -19.47 23.23
CA GLY A 516 18.14 -20.89 23.58
C GLY A 516 17.48 -21.75 22.48
N SER A 517 17.78 -23.05 22.48
CA SER A 517 17.40 -24.00 21.41
C SER A 517 15.92 -24.02 21.02
N MET A 518 14.99 -23.90 21.99
CA MET A 518 13.55 -23.90 21.70
C MET A 518 13.10 -22.71 20.83
N ALA A 519 13.77 -21.56 20.93
CA ALA A 519 13.44 -20.39 20.12
C ALA A 519 13.86 -20.54 18.64
N TYR A 520 14.78 -21.47 18.35
CA TYR A 520 15.18 -21.83 16.98
C TYR A 520 14.28 -22.88 16.31
N ARG A 521 13.37 -23.55 17.02
CA ARG A 521 12.42 -24.50 16.41
C ARG A 521 11.41 -23.78 15.51
N GLU A 522 11.03 -24.40 14.39
CA GLU A 522 9.95 -23.91 13.53
C GLU A 522 8.63 -23.77 14.30
N ARG A 523 7.80 -22.78 13.94
CA ARG A 523 6.51 -22.54 14.62
C ARG A 523 5.35 -23.33 14.01
N MET A 524 5.43 -23.71 12.73
CA MET A 524 4.39 -24.52 12.09
C MET A 524 4.44 -25.97 12.59
N ILE A 525 3.33 -26.45 13.13
CA ILE A 525 3.18 -27.80 13.64
C ILE A 525 2.51 -28.64 12.56
N SER A 526 3.30 -29.48 11.87
CA SER A 526 2.76 -30.35 10.81
C SER A 526 1.61 -31.23 11.32
N THR A 527 0.46 -31.11 10.66
CA THR A 527 -0.81 -31.81 10.90
C THR A 527 -1.28 -32.49 9.61
N PRO A 528 -2.33 -33.35 9.64
CA PRO A 528 -2.95 -33.85 8.41
C PRO A 528 -3.39 -32.71 7.49
N ALA A 529 -3.28 -32.88 6.17
CA ALA A 529 -3.61 -31.82 5.23
C ALA A 529 -5.12 -31.56 5.22
N ALA A 530 -5.52 -30.29 5.09
CA ALA A 530 -6.93 -29.86 5.08
C ALA A 530 -7.82 -30.65 4.09
N ALA A 531 -7.26 -31.14 2.97
CA ALA A 531 -7.96 -31.93 1.96
C ALA A 531 -8.27 -33.39 2.37
N SER A 532 -7.52 -33.98 3.30
CA SER A 532 -7.68 -35.38 3.72
C SER A 532 -8.52 -35.55 5.00
N VAL A 533 -8.85 -34.46 5.71
CA VAL A 533 -9.71 -34.48 6.91
C VAL A 533 -11.15 -34.84 6.53
N GLN A 534 -11.71 -35.88 7.17
CA GLN A 534 -13.09 -36.34 6.96
C GLN A 534 -13.98 -36.19 8.19
N THR A 535 -13.40 -36.21 9.38
CA THR A 535 -14.16 -36.06 10.63
C THR A 535 -13.34 -35.27 11.64
N ILE A 536 -13.99 -34.29 12.27
CA ILE A 536 -13.47 -33.55 13.42
C ILE A 536 -14.43 -33.79 14.58
N ARG A 537 -13.91 -34.21 15.74
CA ARG A 537 -14.67 -34.30 16.99
C ARG A 537 -14.19 -33.24 17.95
N LEU A 538 -15.10 -32.37 18.36
CA LEU A 538 -14.86 -31.28 19.30
C LEU A 538 -15.41 -31.69 20.67
N TYR A 539 -14.52 -32.03 21.61
CA TYR A 539 -14.87 -32.25 23.01
C TYR A 539 -14.60 -30.97 23.80
N GLY A 540 -15.66 -30.36 24.33
CA GLY A 540 -15.54 -29.28 25.31
C GLY A 540 -14.83 -29.74 26.59
N GLN A 541 -14.45 -28.79 27.44
CA GLN A 541 -13.79 -29.09 28.72
C GLN A 541 -14.67 -30.01 29.57
N GLY A 542 -14.15 -31.19 29.95
CA GLY A 542 -14.90 -32.24 30.67
C GLY A 542 -16.05 -32.92 29.90
N ALA A 543 -16.23 -32.64 28.60
CA ALA A 543 -17.34 -33.19 27.83
C ALA A 543 -17.12 -34.67 27.45
N LYS A 544 -18.08 -35.52 27.80
CA LYS A 544 -18.06 -36.97 27.46
C LYS A 544 -18.40 -37.23 25.99
N GLU A 545 -19.31 -36.45 25.42
CA GLU A 545 -19.75 -36.55 24.02
C GLU A 545 -19.20 -35.37 23.20
N PRO A 546 -18.76 -35.59 21.95
CA PRO A 546 -18.27 -34.53 21.08
C PRO A 546 -19.39 -33.90 20.24
N ILE A 547 -19.15 -32.68 19.77
CA ILE A 547 -19.73 -32.23 18.49
C ILE A 547 -18.93 -32.93 17.38
N THR A 548 -19.57 -33.83 16.63
CA THR A 548 -18.93 -34.48 15.48
C THR A 548 -19.30 -33.75 14.21
N LEU A 549 -18.30 -33.13 13.56
CA LEU A 549 -18.39 -32.61 12.20
C LEU A 549 -17.84 -33.67 11.24
N GLN A 550 -18.63 -34.10 10.26
CA GLN A 550 -18.27 -35.16 9.33
C GLN A 550 -18.59 -34.75 7.89
N LYS A 551 -17.73 -35.09 6.93
CA LYS A 551 -17.94 -34.81 5.52
C LYS A 551 -18.81 -35.92 4.88
N GLU A 552 -19.96 -35.56 4.35
CA GLU A 552 -20.91 -36.44 3.65
C GLU A 552 -21.15 -35.90 2.24
N LYS A 553 -20.77 -36.65 1.19
CA LYS A 553 -20.91 -36.24 -0.22
C LYS A 553 -20.37 -34.81 -0.46
N ASP A 554 -19.14 -34.59 0.00
CA ASP A 554 -18.39 -33.34 -0.01
C ASP A 554 -18.94 -32.15 0.80
N LEU A 555 -20.03 -32.32 1.54
CA LEU A 555 -20.63 -31.29 2.41
C LEU A 555 -20.47 -31.65 3.90
N TRP A 556 -20.27 -30.67 4.77
CA TRP A 556 -20.07 -30.90 6.21
C TRP A 556 -21.40 -31.02 6.97
N ARG A 557 -21.51 -32.05 7.80
CA ARG A 557 -22.70 -32.34 8.63
C ARG A 557 -22.33 -32.49 10.09
N ILE A 558 -23.20 -32.02 10.96
CA ILE A 558 -23.19 -32.43 12.36
C ILE A 558 -23.77 -33.84 12.38
N THR A 559 -23.04 -34.82 12.92
CA THR A 559 -23.54 -36.20 13.10
C THR A 559 -23.69 -36.57 14.58
N THR A 560 -23.12 -35.78 15.49
CA THR A 560 -23.30 -35.89 16.95
C THR A 560 -23.49 -34.48 17.52
N PRO A 561 -24.51 -34.22 18.36
CA PRO A 561 -25.46 -35.16 18.96
C PRO A 561 -26.68 -35.51 18.09
N THR A 562 -26.85 -34.89 16.92
CA THR A 562 -27.91 -35.26 15.95
C THR A 562 -27.55 -34.81 14.54
N GLN A 563 -28.22 -35.33 13.52
CA GLN A 563 -28.00 -34.93 12.13
C GLN A 563 -28.48 -33.50 11.86
N ALA A 564 -27.56 -32.62 11.46
CA ALA A 564 -27.86 -31.25 11.04
C ALA A 564 -26.88 -30.74 9.96
N VAL A 565 -27.34 -29.74 9.19
CA VAL A 565 -26.51 -29.03 8.20
C VAL A 565 -25.54 -28.09 8.90
N VAL A 566 -24.28 -28.06 8.48
CA VAL A 566 -23.25 -27.13 8.97
C VAL A 566 -23.14 -25.95 8.00
N ASP A 567 -22.75 -24.79 8.52
CA ASP A 567 -22.23 -23.69 7.70
C ASP A 567 -20.87 -24.09 7.10
N GLU A 568 -20.87 -24.43 5.81
CA GLU A 568 -19.70 -24.93 5.09
C GLU A 568 -18.49 -23.97 5.17
N SER A 569 -18.72 -22.65 5.31
CA SER A 569 -17.62 -21.67 5.48
C SER A 569 -16.97 -21.81 6.85
N LEU A 570 -17.77 -22.01 7.90
CA LEU A 570 -17.28 -22.17 9.27
C LEU A 570 -16.55 -23.52 9.44
N ALA A 571 -17.04 -24.58 8.79
CA ALA A 571 -16.33 -25.86 8.73
C ALA A 571 -14.99 -25.73 7.99
N GLY A 572 -14.97 -25.08 6.81
CA GLY A 572 -13.76 -24.85 6.03
C GLY A 572 -12.69 -24.02 6.77
N GLN A 573 -13.11 -22.99 7.51
CA GLN A 573 -12.23 -22.20 8.39
C GLN A 573 -11.54 -23.08 9.44
N LEU A 574 -12.31 -23.91 10.15
CA LEU A 574 -11.77 -24.80 11.19
C LEU A 574 -10.84 -25.86 10.59
N VAL A 575 -11.22 -26.50 9.48
CA VAL A 575 -10.40 -27.50 8.79
C VAL A 575 -9.07 -26.89 8.31
N SER A 576 -9.10 -25.65 7.81
CA SER A 576 -7.89 -24.91 7.42
C SER A 576 -7.00 -24.65 8.64
N ALA A 577 -7.54 -24.08 9.72
CA ALA A 577 -6.78 -23.72 10.91
C ALA A 577 -6.24 -24.93 11.70
N LEU A 578 -6.93 -26.07 11.67
CA LEU A 578 -6.43 -27.36 12.20
C LEU A 578 -5.40 -28.02 11.28
N GLY A 579 -5.35 -27.65 10.00
CA GLY A 579 -4.38 -28.13 9.02
C GLY A 579 -3.06 -27.35 8.98
N SER A 580 -3.00 -26.17 9.61
CA SER A 580 -1.85 -25.25 9.60
C SER A 580 -1.56 -24.62 10.97
N ILE A 581 -1.60 -25.43 12.04
CA ILE A 581 -1.43 -24.96 13.43
C ILE A 581 -0.05 -24.29 13.61
N GLU A 582 -0.03 -23.01 13.98
CA GLU A 582 1.18 -22.29 14.37
C GLU A 582 1.30 -22.16 15.90
N ALA A 583 2.46 -22.55 16.44
CA ALA A 583 2.85 -22.29 17.82
C ALA A 583 3.15 -20.80 18.03
N VAL A 584 2.39 -20.15 18.90
CA VAL A 584 2.71 -18.80 19.40
C VAL A 584 4.10 -18.82 20.05
N GLU A 585 4.38 -19.86 20.84
CA GLU A 585 5.68 -20.09 21.49
C GLU A 585 5.87 -21.58 21.83
N TRP A 586 7.10 -22.08 21.77
CA TRP A 586 7.45 -23.40 22.34
C TRP A 586 7.72 -23.26 23.84
N VAL A 587 6.84 -23.84 24.66
CA VAL A 587 6.83 -23.61 26.11
C VAL A 587 7.73 -24.59 26.86
N ARG A 588 7.73 -25.87 26.45
CA ARG A 588 8.50 -26.93 27.11
C ARG A 588 8.69 -28.13 26.18
N ASP A 589 9.88 -28.71 26.16
CA ASP A 589 10.18 -29.89 25.32
C ASP A 589 9.43 -31.15 25.80
N SER A 590 9.22 -31.31 27.11
CA SER A 590 8.38 -32.37 27.70
C SER A 590 7.98 -32.03 29.14
N ALA A 591 6.95 -32.73 29.64
CA ALA A 591 6.55 -32.74 31.04
C ALA A 591 5.91 -34.07 31.41
N ASP A 592 5.95 -34.47 32.69
CA ASP A 592 5.22 -35.64 33.18
C ASP A 592 3.70 -35.38 33.26
N LYS A 593 2.93 -36.43 33.52
CA LYS A 593 1.46 -36.38 33.58
C LYS A 593 0.92 -35.42 34.66
N ALA A 594 1.53 -35.38 35.84
CA ALA A 594 1.08 -34.51 36.93
C ALA A 594 1.39 -33.03 36.62
N THR A 595 2.52 -32.77 35.97
CA THR A 595 2.94 -31.45 35.49
C THR A 595 2.05 -30.96 34.35
N LEU A 596 1.74 -31.81 33.36
CA LEU A 596 0.77 -31.54 32.28
C LEU A 596 -0.58 -31.08 32.83
N GLU A 597 -1.11 -31.78 33.83
CA GLU A 597 -2.41 -31.51 34.44
C GLU A 597 -2.39 -30.26 35.35
N LYS A 598 -1.40 -30.16 36.25
CA LYS A 598 -1.35 -29.09 37.26
C LYS A 598 -0.90 -27.74 36.70
N GLU A 599 0.24 -27.69 35.99
CA GLU A 599 0.77 -26.43 35.44
C GLU A 599 -0.07 -26.00 34.23
N PHE A 600 -0.17 -26.87 33.23
CA PHE A 600 -0.69 -26.51 31.91
C PHE A 600 -2.19 -26.77 31.70
N GLY A 601 -2.81 -27.61 32.54
CA GLY A 601 -4.22 -28.01 32.37
C GLY A 601 -4.46 -29.01 31.22
N LEU A 602 -3.42 -29.66 30.73
CA LEU A 602 -3.44 -30.64 29.63
C LEU A 602 -3.77 -32.06 30.13
N GLY A 603 -4.64 -32.16 31.14
CA GLY A 603 -5.05 -33.41 31.78
C GLY A 603 -6.17 -34.14 31.04
N ALA A 604 -6.96 -34.93 31.79
CA ALA A 604 -8.13 -35.63 31.25
C ALA A 604 -9.25 -34.64 30.85
N GLU A 605 -9.46 -33.59 31.65
CA GLU A 605 -10.50 -32.58 31.47
C GLU A 605 -10.21 -31.54 30.36
N ALA A 606 -9.03 -31.59 29.75
CA ALA A 606 -8.60 -30.65 28.71
C ALA A 606 -9.55 -30.65 27.50
N LEU A 607 -9.73 -29.49 26.86
CA LEU A 607 -10.48 -29.42 25.60
C LEU A 607 -9.73 -30.25 24.56
N ARG A 608 -10.41 -31.25 23.98
CA ARG A 608 -9.81 -32.21 23.04
C ARG A 608 -10.44 -32.07 21.66
N VAL A 609 -9.59 -32.02 20.64
CA VAL A 609 -9.98 -32.11 19.23
C VAL A 609 -9.37 -33.37 18.64
N GLU A 610 -10.22 -34.26 18.10
CA GLU A 610 -9.76 -35.42 17.32
C GLU A 610 -9.96 -35.13 15.83
N ILE A 611 -8.87 -35.16 15.07
CA ILE A 611 -8.83 -34.95 13.62
C ILE A 611 -8.60 -36.30 12.96
N LEU A 612 -9.59 -36.80 12.22
CA LEU A 612 -9.50 -38.08 11.49
C LEU A 612 -9.28 -37.80 10.00
N SER A 613 -8.16 -38.29 9.46
CA SER A 613 -7.79 -38.16 8.04
C SER A 613 -7.90 -39.48 7.29
N LEU A 614 -8.19 -39.40 5.98
CA LEU A 614 -7.96 -40.50 5.06
C LEU A 614 -6.47 -40.86 4.97
N ALA A 615 -6.19 -42.01 4.36
CA ALA A 615 -4.86 -42.31 3.84
C ALA A 615 -4.54 -41.38 2.66
N GLU A 616 -3.34 -40.83 2.65
CA GLU A 616 -2.77 -40.06 1.54
C GLU A 616 -1.80 -40.96 0.76
N MET A 617 -1.40 -40.58 -0.45
CA MET A 617 -0.39 -41.34 -1.20
C MET A 617 0.95 -41.35 -0.43
N GLY A 618 1.30 -42.49 0.17
CA GLY A 618 2.47 -42.65 1.04
C GLY A 618 2.23 -42.45 2.55
N LYS A 619 1.00 -42.23 3.03
CA LYS A 619 0.67 -42.14 4.47
C LYS A 619 -0.61 -42.90 4.82
N PRO A 620 -0.64 -43.73 5.89
CA PRO A 620 -1.87 -44.37 6.34
C PRO A 620 -2.88 -43.35 6.89
N ALA A 621 -4.15 -43.76 6.97
CA ALA A 621 -5.19 -42.99 7.67
C ALA A 621 -4.78 -42.74 9.13
N SER A 622 -5.03 -41.54 9.64
CA SER A 622 -4.47 -41.09 10.92
C SER A 622 -5.52 -40.43 11.81
N THR A 623 -5.30 -40.52 13.13
CA THR A 623 -6.02 -39.71 14.12
C THR A 623 -5.02 -38.82 14.83
N THR A 624 -5.15 -37.51 14.66
CA THR A 624 -4.35 -36.51 15.39
C THR A 624 -5.20 -35.94 16.53
N ILE A 625 -4.69 -36.01 17.76
CA ILE A 625 -5.39 -35.50 18.95
C ILE A 625 -4.67 -34.25 19.46
N LEU A 626 -5.35 -33.11 19.38
CA LEU A 626 -4.92 -31.84 19.96
C LEU A 626 -5.62 -31.63 21.31
N ARG A 627 -4.84 -31.38 22.37
CA ARG A 627 -5.33 -30.91 23.66
C ARG A 627 -5.07 -29.42 23.81
N ILE A 628 -6.02 -28.71 24.40
CA ILE A 628 -5.91 -27.31 24.82
C ILE A 628 -6.28 -27.23 26.30
N GLY A 629 -5.36 -26.69 27.10
CA GLY A 629 -5.46 -26.58 28.55
C GLY A 629 -5.80 -25.16 28.99
N LYS A 630 -5.15 -24.70 30.07
CA LYS A 630 -5.38 -23.39 30.67
C LYS A 630 -4.97 -22.25 29.73
N ALA A 631 -5.65 -21.11 29.85
CA ALA A 631 -5.15 -19.85 29.33
C ALA A 631 -3.79 -19.52 29.97
N ARG A 632 -2.83 -19.08 29.15
CA ARG A 632 -1.53 -18.62 29.60
C ARG A 632 -1.69 -17.24 30.27
N PRO A 633 -1.14 -17.01 31.46
CA PRO A 633 -1.18 -15.68 32.07
C PRO A 633 -0.44 -14.67 31.18
N VAL A 634 -1.05 -13.50 30.94
CA VAL A 634 -0.44 -12.40 30.18
C VAL A 634 0.64 -11.76 31.04
N VAL A 635 1.89 -12.18 30.82
CA VAL A 635 3.07 -11.59 31.46
C VAL A 635 3.42 -10.32 30.70
N LYS A 636 2.94 -9.17 31.18
CA LYS A 636 3.41 -7.85 30.71
C LYS A 636 4.94 -7.80 30.87
N LYS A 637 5.68 -7.95 29.78
CA LYS A 637 7.10 -7.57 29.74
C LYS A 637 7.18 -6.06 29.95
N GLU A 638 8.07 -5.61 30.83
CA GLU A 638 8.54 -4.22 30.74
C GLU A 638 9.29 -4.04 29.41
N PRO A 639 9.13 -2.90 28.72
CA PRO A 639 9.74 -2.69 27.42
C PRO A 639 11.26 -2.57 27.54
N ALA A 640 11.97 -3.64 27.16
CA ALA A 640 13.41 -3.56 26.90
C ALA A 640 13.67 -2.44 25.87
N ALA A 641 14.60 -1.54 26.17
CA ALA A 641 14.74 -0.25 25.47
C ALA A 641 14.82 -0.40 23.94
N ALA A 642 13.92 0.29 23.23
CA ALA A 642 13.70 0.08 21.81
C ALA A 642 14.95 0.40 20.94
N GLY A 643 15.54 -0.65 20.38
CA GLY A 643 16.52 -0.54 19.29
C GLY A 643 15.83 -0.37 17.94
N LEU A 644 16.26 0.62 17.16
CA LEU A 644 15.76 0.85 15.80
C LEU A 644 15.92 -0.40 14.93
N GLY A 645 14.81 -0.86 14.32
CA GLY A 645 14.80 -1.94 13.32
C GLY A 645 14.28 -3.30 13.79
N ALA A 646 13.96 -3.49 15.08
CA ALA A 646 13.19 -4.66 15.49
C ALA A 646 11.73 -4.54 15.00
N PRO A 647 11.14 -5.57 14.37
CA PRO A 647 9.68 -5.66 14.26
C PRO A 647 9.07 -5.61 15.66
N PRO A 648 7.88 -5.00 15.86
CA PRO A 648 7.23 -5.03 17.16
C PRO A 648 6.99 -6.49 17.57
N GLU A 649 7.47 -6.89 18.75
CA GLU A 649 7.02 -8.16 19.35
C GLU A 649 5.48 -8.13 19.38
N ALA A 650 4.85 -9.18 18.87
CA ALA A 650 3.40 -9.20 18.71
C ALA A 650 2.73 -9.03 20.09
N ALA A 651 2.06 -7.89 20.28
CA ALA A 651 1.41 -7.54 21.54
C ALA A 651 0.56 -8.70 22.06
N ASP A 652 0.66 -9.00 23.35
CA ASP A 652 0.24 -10.26 23.99
C ASP A 652 -1.20 -10.69 23.62
N LYS A 653 -1.33 -11.42 22.51
CA LYS A 653 -2.58 -12.06 22.14
C LYS A 653 -2.88 -13.15 23.18
N PRO A 654 -4.12 -13.27 23.67
CA PRO A 654 -4.49 -14.37 24.55
C PRO A 654 -4.12 -15.70 23.89
N SER A 655 -3.47 -16.56 24.66
CA SER A 655 -2.98 -17.86 24.22
C SER A 655 -3.24 -18.91 25.29
N TYR A 656 -3.28 -20.17 24.87
CA TYR A 656 -3.59 -21.32 25.73
C TYR A 656 -2.47 -22.34 25.63
N PHE A 657 -2.18 -23.05 26.71
CA PHE A 657 -1.26 -24.18 26.62
C PHE A 657 -1.87 -25.29 25.77
N ALA A 658 -1.10 -25.87 24.87
CA ALA A 658 -1.55 -26.87 23.91
C ALA A 658 -0.51 -27.96 23.67
N LYS A 659 -0.99 -29.11 23.22
CA LYS A 659 -0.19 -30.33 22.99
C LYS A 659 -0.85 -31.21 21.94
N ILE A 660 -0.04 -31.91 21.14
CA ILE A 660 -0.51 -33.05 20.33
C ILE A 660 -0.07 -34.33 21.03
N ASP A 661 -0.99 -35.27 21.28
CA ASP A 661 -0.75 -36.41 22.18
C ASP A 661 0.38 -37.35 21.72
N ASN A 662 0.68 -37.40 20.42
CA ASN A 662 1.77 -38.22 19.87
C ASN A 662 3.14 -37.49 19.79
N ARG A 663 3.28 -36.32 20.42
CA ARG A 663 4.53 -35.54 20.47
C ARG A 663 4.91 -35.20 21.92
N PRO A 664 6.19 -35.13 22.29
CA PRO A 664 6.60 -34.78 23.66
C PRO A 664 6.35 -33.31 24.02
N GLU A 665 6.33 -32.40 23.04
CA GLU A 665 6.29 -30.94 23.25
C GLU A 665 5.02 -30.39 23.89
N ILE A 666 5.16 -29.18 24.44
CA ILE A 666 4.10 -28.28 24.90
C ILE A 666 4.34 -26.90 24.25
N PHE A 667 3.29 -26.32 23.68
CA PHE A 667 3.34 -25.02 23.01
C PHE A 667 2.20 -24.10 23.46
N ALA A 668 2.33 -22.80 23.18
CA ALA A 668 1.24 -21.84 23.30
C ALA A 668 0.47 -21.76 21.97
N LEU A 669 -0.85 -21.92 22.02
CA LEU A 669 -1.76 -21.82 20.88
C LEU A 669 -2.54 -20.49 20.93
N ALA A 670 -2.80 -19.87 19.78
CA ALA A 670 -3.57 -18.64 19.70
C ALA A 670 -5.05 -18.85 20.10
N ALA A 671 -5.64 -17.86 20.79
CA ALA A 671 -7.05 -17.89 21.17
C ALA A 671 -8.00 -18.07 19.98
N ASP A 672 -7.65 -17.58 18.79
CA ASP A 672 -8.51 -17.67 17.59
C ASP A 672 -8.88 -19.12 17.23
N LEU A 673 -7.95 -20.08 17.37
CA LEU A 673 -8.25 -21.51 17.16
C LEU A 673 -8.99 -22.10 18.36
N GLN A 674 -8.63 -21.72 19.59
CA GLN A 674 -9.31 -22.16 20.81
C GLN A 674 -10.80 -21.76 20.80
N MET A 675 -11.13 -20.56 20.35
CA MET A 675 -12.51 -20.07 20.19
C MET A 675 -13.27 -20.83 19.09
N GLN A 676 -12.60 -21.18 17.98
CA GLN A 676 -13.23 -21.98 16.93
C GLN A 676 -13.58 -23.40 17.40
N VAL A 677 -12.70 -24.07 18.15
CA VAL A 677 -12.94 -25.43 18.64
C VAL A 677 -13.86 -25.48 19.87
N SER A 678 -13.97 -24.37 20.62
CA SER A 678 -14.92 -24.21 21.73
C SER A 678 -16.34 -23.84 21.28
N ARG A 679 -16.57 -23.72 19.96
CA ARG A 679 -17.82 -23.17 19.43
C ARG A 679 -19.03 -24.07 19.75
N PRO A 680 -20.10 -23.54 20.38
CA PRO A 680 -21.28 -24.32 20.75
C PRO A 680 -22.04 -24.83 19.51
N VAL A 681 -22.72 -25.97 19.65
CA VAL A 681 -23.31 -26.72 18.53
C VAL A 681 -24.26 -25.89 17.65
N LEU A 682 -25.03 -24.97 18.23
CA LEU A 682 -25.97 -24.11 17.49
C LEU A 682 -25.26 -23.06 16.61
N ALA A 683 -24.03 -22.66 16.95
CA ALA A 683 -23.25 -21.69 16.18
C ALA A 683 -22.47 -22.32 14.99
N TRP A 684 -22.65 -23.61 14.75
CA TRP A 684 -22.22 -24.32 13.54
C TRP A 684 -23.30 -24.35 12.45
N LEU A 685 -24.53 -23.94 12.75
CA LEU A 685 -25.67 -24.01 11.82
C LEU A 685 -25.66 -22.83 10.82
N PRO A 686 -26.11 -23.04 9.57
CA PRO A 686 -26.04 -22.04 8.51
C PRO A 686 -26.97 -20.84 8.75
N ARG A 687 -26.49 -19.62 8.47
CA ARG A 687 -27.32 -18.40 8.61
C ARG A 687 -28.56 -18.35 7.71
N ASN A 688 -28.57 -19.13 6.62
CA ASN A 688 -29.74 -19.34 5.76
C ASN A 688 -30.04 -20.86 5.64
N PRO A 689 -30.95 -21.43 6.44
CA PRO A 689 -31.28 -22.85 6.40
C PRO A 689 -32.16 -23.27 5.20
N LEU A 690 -32.73 -22.31 4.47
CA LEU A 690 -33.53 -22.59 3.26
C LEU A 690 -32.63 -22.81 2.04
N ASN A 691 -31.51 -22.09 1.95
CA ASN A 691 -30.54 -22.13 0.84
C ASN A 691 -31.24 -22.11 -0.55
N LEU A 692 -32.16 -21.16 -0.72
CA LEU A 692 -32.94 -21.00 -1.96
C LEU A 692 -32.14 -20.21 -3.00
N ASN A 693 -32.21 -20.67 -4.25
CA ASN A 693 -31.86 -19.86 -5.42
C ASN A 693 -33.14 -19.16 -5.93
N GLY A 694 -33.06 -17.85 -6.16
CA GLY A 694 -34.17 -17.06 -6.71
C GLY A 694 -34.47 -17.35 -8.18
N GLU A 695 -33.53 -17.90 -8.93
CA GLU A 695 -33.74 -18.33 -10.33
C GLU A 695 -34.63 -19.58 -10.39
N ASP A 696 -34.27 -20.60 -9.60
CA ASP A 696 -34.97 -21.89 -9.50
C ASP A 696 -36.41 -21.80 -8.95
N LEU A 697 -36.75 -20.71 -8.24
CA LEU A 697 -38.05 -20.55 -7.61
C LEU A 697 -39.15 -20.30 -8.66
N VAL A 698 -40.15 -21.18 -8.72
CA VAL A 698 -41.27 -21.13 -9.70
C VAL A 698 -42.52 -20.49 -9.09
N SER A 699 -42.84 -20.86 -7.84
CA SER A 699 -43.94 -20.28 -7.08
C SER A 699 -43.70 -20.37 -5.58
N LEU A 700 -44.39 -19.52 -4.83
CA LEU A 700 -44.53 -19.68 -3.38
C LEU A 700 -46.00 -19.64 -2.99
N ARG A 701 -46.39 -20.52 -2.06
CA ARG A 701 -47.76 -20.66 -1.55
C ARG A 701 -47.76 -20.52 -0.03
N ILE A 702 -48.42 -19.47 0.48
CA ILE A 702 -48.55 -19.20 1.92
C ILE A 702 -49.92 -19.73 2.38
N LEU A 703 -49.88 -20.66 3.33
CA LEU A 703 -51.03 -21.27 3.98
C LEU A 703 -51.10 -20.83 5.44
N ARG A 704 -52.25 -20.31 5.87
CA ARG A 704 -52.48 -19.74 7.22
C ARG A 704 -53.81 -20.25 7.74
N ALA A 705 -53.87 -20.67 9.00
CA ALA A 705 -55.09 -21.20 9.60
C ALA A 705 -56.24 -20.16 9.53
N GLY A 706 -57.41 -20.57 9.04
CA GLY A 706 -58.62 -19.73 8.95
C GLY A 706 -58.54 -18.57 7.94
N LYS A 707 -57.48 -18.45 7.13
CA LYS A 707 -57.31 -17.39 6.13
C LYS A 707 -57.19 -17.98 4.71
N PRO A 708 -57.56 -17.23 3.66
CA PRO A 708 -57.30 -17.66 2.28
C PRO A 708 -55.79 -17.86 2.04
N ALA A 709 -55.48 -18.86 1.20
CA ALA A 709 -54.14 -19.08 0.69
C ALA A 709 -53.70 -17.89 -0.19
N VAL A 710 -52.40 -17.60 -0.16
CA VAL A 710 -51.75 -16.68 -1.10
C VAL A 710 -50.84 -17.50 -1.99
N LEU A 711 -51.15 -17.56 -3.28
CA LEU A 711 -50.31 -18.20 -4.30
C LEU A 711 -49.68 -17.13 -5.18
N LEU A 712 -48.35 -17.00 -5.13
CA LEU A 712 -47.58 -16.19 -6.07
C LEU A 712 -46.87 -17.09 -7.07
N THR A 713 -47.10 -16.87 -8.37
CA THR A 713 -46.39 -17.57 -9.46
C THR A 713 -45.49 -16.59 -10.21
N LYS A 714 -44.25 -17.00 -10.48
CA LYS A 714 -43.29 -16.22 -11.26
C LYS A 714 -43.77 -16.15 -12.72
N LYS A 715 -43.99 -14.93 -13.22
CA LYS A 715 -44.43 -14.67 -14.59
C LYS A 715 -43.21 -14.74 -15.50
N VAL A 716 -43.12 -15.77 -16.33
CA VAL A 716 -42.10 -15.82 -17.39
C VAL A 716 -42.43 -14.72 -18.39
N PRO A 717 -41.54 -13.74 -18.61
CA PRO A 717 -41.79 -12.70 -19.60
C PRO A 717 -41.72 -13.29 -21.01
N GLY A 718 -42.58 -12.78 -21.90
CA GLY A 718 -42.49 -13.07 -23.33
C GLY A 718 -41.20 -12.48 -23.95
N PRO A 719 -40.83 -12.89 -25.17
CA PRO A 719 -39.67 -12.34 -25.86
C PRO A 719 -39.86 -10.85 -26.14
N ILE A 720 -38.99 -10.03 -25.54
CA ILE A 720 -38.92 -8.57 -25.71
C ILE A 720 -37.45 -8.21 -26.01
N ALA A 721 -37.22 -7.06 -26.66
CA ALA A 721 -35.94 -6.62 -27.21
C ALA A 721 -34.74 -6.66 -26.22
N PRO A 722 -33.51 -6.91 -26.69
CA PRO A 722 -32.38 -7.37 -25.87
C PRO A 722 -31.70 -6.31 -24.98
N GLU A 723 -32.29 -5.13 -24.77
CA GLU A 723 -31.63 -3.96 -24.15
C GLU A 723 -32.17 -3.57 -22.76
N LEU A 724 -33.06 -4.37 -22.16
CA LEU A 724 -33.55 -4.14 -20.79
C LEU A 724 -33.35 -5.37 -19.88
N PRO A 725 -32.90 -5.19 -18.62
CA PRO A 725 -32.71 -6.29 -17.69
C PRO A 725 -34.06 -6.93 -17.33
N VAL A 726 -34.15 -8.25 -17.53
CA VAL A 726 -35.39 -9.01 -17.46
C VAL A 726 -35.78 -9.29 -15.99
N VAL A 727 -36.44 -8.33 -15.36
CA VAL A 727 -37.02 -8.49 -14.01
C VAL A 727 -38.22 -9.44 -14.07
N ALA A 728 -38.10 -10.60 -13.44
CA ALA A 728 -39.19 -11.57 -13.35
C ALA A 728 -40.31 -11.04 -12.46
N THR A 729 -41.43 -10.63 -13.06
CA THR A 729 -42.61 -10.14 -12.33
C THR A 729 -43.37 -11.28 -11.67
N TRP A 730 -44.10 -10.98 -10.59
CA TRP A 730 -44.88 -11.96 -9.83
C TRP A 730 -46.37 -11.77 -10.08
N LYS A 731 -47.09 -12.88 -10.22
CA LYS A 731 -48.55 -12.88 -10.35
C LYS A 731 -49.20 -13.52 -9.12
N LEU A 732 -50.09 -12.79 -8.46
CA LEU A 732 -50.99 -13.33 -7.45
C LEU A 732 -52.09 -14.12 -8.18
N LYS A 733 -52.32 -15.37 -7.76
CA LYS A 733 -53.37 -16.25 -8.34
C LYS A 733 -54.48 -16.61 -7.36
N GLU A 734 -54.20 -16.58 -6.07
CA GLU A 734 -55.16 -16.87 -5.01
C GLU A 734 -55.05 -15.83 -3.89
N PRO A 735 -56.17 -15.35 -3.31
CA PRO A 735 -57.56 -15.78 -3.57
C PRO A 735 -58.20 -15.18 -4.85
N PHE A 736 -57.52 -14.24 -5.49
CA PHE A 736 -57.92 -13.63 -6.77
C PHE A 736 -56.69 -13.50 -7.69
N GLU A 737 -56.92 -13.35 -8.99
CA GLU A 737 -55.83 -13.27 -9.97
C GLU A 737 -55.51 -11.82 -10.37
N THR A 738 -54.24 -11.41 -10.20
CA THR A 738 -53.73 -10.10 -10.64
C THR A 738 -52.19 -10.09 -10.72
N ASP A 739 -51.62 -9.26 -11.59
CA ASP A 739 -50.16 -9.04 -11.64
C ASP A 739 -49.74 -8.13 -10.48
N LEU A 740 -48.60 -8.44 -9.82
CA LEU A 740 -48.05 -7.64 -8.73
C LEU A 740 -46.91 -6.75 -9.22
N ALA A 741 -46.91 -5.49 -8.77
CA ALA A 741 -45.78 -4.60 -8.92
C ALA A 741 -44.55 -5.16 -8.18
N PRO A 742 -43.32 -5.05 -8.74
CA PRO A 742 -42.09 -5.54 -8.10
C PRO A 742 -41.92 -5.04 -6.66
N ALA A 743 -42.21 -3.75 -6.40
CA ALA A 743 -42.16 -3.14 -5.08
C ALA A 743 -43.08 -3.78 -4.01
N LYS A 744 -44.07 -4.60 -4.41
CA LYS A 744 -44.97 -5.35 -3.51
C LYS A 744 -44.60 -6.82 -3.37
N ALA A 745 -43.97 -7.42 -4.39
CA ALA A 745 -43.58 -8.83 -4.38
C ALA A 745 -42.15 -9.05 -3.86
N ASP A 746 -41.20 -8.22 -4.32
CA ASP A 746 -39.77 -8.44 -4.10
C ASP A 746 -39.36 -8.41 -2.61
N PRO A 747 -39.88 -7.55 -1.72
CA PRO A 747 -39.51 -7.57 -0.31
C PRO A 747 -39.83 -8.91 0.38
N LEU A 748 -40.97 -9.53 0.01
CA LEU A 748 -41.38 -10.84 0.51
C LEU A 748 -40.53 -11.96 -0.11
N VAL A 749 -40.35 -11.94 -1.43
CA VAL A 749 -39.60 -12.97 -2.17
C VAL A 749 -38.12 -12.95 -1.78
N SER A 750 -37.46 -11.79 -1.83
CA SER A 750 -36.05 -11.62 -1.44
C SER A 750 -35.82 -11.86 0.04
N GLY A 751 -36.78 -11.51 0.91
CA GLY A 751 -36.71 -11.82 2.35
C GLY A 751 -36.76 -13.32 2.66
N LEU A 752 -37.53 -14.10 1.88
CA LEU A 752 -37.59 -15.56 1.99
C LEU A 752 -36.38 -16.26 1.35
N VAL A 753 -35.91 -15.79 0.18
CA VAL A 753 -34.74 -16.35 -0.52
C VAL A 753 -33.45 -16.05 0.25
N GLY A 754 -33.25 -14.78 0.62
CA GLY A 754 -32.12 -14.27 1.39
C GLY A 754 -32.30 -14.38 2.90
N LEU A 755 -33.07 -15.37 3.38
CA LEU A 755 -33.40 -15.55 4.79
C LEU A 755 -32.14 -15.49 5.68
N LYS A 756 -32.20 -14.67 6.73
CA LYS A 756 -31.22 -14.61 7.80
C LYS A 756 -31.88 -15.06 9.09
N VAL A 757 -31.35 -16.12 9.69
CA VAL A 757 -31.69 -16.54 11.07
C VAL A 757 -31.15 -15.51 12.06
N GLU A 758 -31.98 -15.06 12.99
CA GLU A 758 -31.56 -14.20 14.11
C GLU A 758 -30.80 -15.02 15.16
N THR A 759 -31.44 -16.09 15.65
CA THR A 759 -30.87 -17.08 16.56
C THR A 759 -31.40 -18.47 16.23
N TYR A 760 -30.59 -19.49 16.53
CA TYR A 760 -31.06 -20.87 16.66
C TYR A 760 -31.48 -21.13 18.10
N GLU A 761 -32.68 -21.68 18.27
CA GLU A 761 -33.30 -21.97 19.57
C GLU A 761 -32.95 -23.38 20.05
N ALA A 762 -32.99 -24.36 19.15
CA ALA A 762 -32.73 -25.75 19.46
C ALA A 762 -32.23 -26.52 18.24
N LEU A 763 -31.37 -27.52 18.48
CA LEU A 763 -30.83 -28.40 17.43
C LEU A 763 -31.83 -29.50 17.04
N LYS A 764 -32.71 -29.88 17.96
CA LYS A 764 -33.78 -30.88 17.82
C LYS A 764 -34.90 -30.54 18.81
N THR A 765 -36.14 -30.60 18.37
CA THR A 765 -37.34 -30.54 19.25
C THR A 765 -38.40 -31.50 18.73
N GLU A 766 -39.13 -32.16 19.63
CA GLU A 766 -40.31 -32.93 19.24
C GLU A 766 -41.45 -31.99 18.80
N PRO A 767 -42.01 -32.15 17.58
CA PRO A 767 -43.06 -31.26 17.11
C PRO A 767 -44.40 -31.57 17.78
N GLY A 768 -44.98 -30.60 18.50
CA GLY A 768 -46.43 -30.58 18.70
C GLY A 768 -47.00 -29.95 19.96
N LYS A 769 -46.20 -29.58 20.98
CA LYS A 769 -46.75 -29.10 22.27
C LYS A 769 -46.34 -27.71 22.75
N GLU A 770 -45.17 -27.17 22.39
CA GLU A 770 -44.59 -26.00 23.11
C GLU A 770 -44.21 -24.79 22.24
N MET A 771 -44.32 -24.84 20.90
CA MET A 771 -43.88 -23.73 20.01
C MET A 771 -44.74 -23.52 18.73
N GLY A 772 -45.97 -24.02 18.69
CA GLY A 772 -46.92 -23.75 17.58
C GLY A 772 -46.61 -24.40 16.21
N LEU A 773 -45.46 -25.07 16.07
CA LEU A 773 -45.04 -25.78 14.86
C LEU A 773 -45.95 -26.99 14.55
N GLY A 774 -46.03 -27.38 13.27
CA GLY A 774 -46.86 -28.51 12.80
C GLY A 774 -48.22 -28.09 12.24
N ALA A 775 -49.31 -28.71 12.70
CA ALA A 775 -50.63 -28.61 12.05
C ALA A 775 -51.29 -27.21 12.13
N LYS A 776 -50.96 -26.40 13.14
CA LYS A 776 -51.44 -25.02 13.30
C LYS A 776 -50.48 -23.96 12.74
N ALA A 777 -49.29 -24.36 12.31
CA ALA A 777 -48.26 -23.45 11.82
C ALA A 777 -48.68 -22.77 10.51
N THR A 778 -48.23 -21.54 10.30
CA THR A 778 -48.22 -20.93 8.97
C THR A 778 -47.18 -21.66 8.13
N LYS A 779 -47.54 -22.07 6.91
CA LYS A 779 -46.66 -22.82 6.01
C LYS A 779 -46.38 -22.01 4.76
N VAL A 780 -45.10 -21.81 4.44
CA VAL A 780 -44.66 -21.26 3.15
C VAL A 780 -44.07 -22.41 2.35
N VAL A 781 -44.77 -22.82 1.29
CA VAL A 781 -44.35 -23.89 0.37
C VAL A 781 -43.71 -23.25 -0.86
N PHE A 782 -42.51 -23.72 -1.23
CA PHE A 782 -41.73 -23.22 -2.36
C PHE A 782 -41.64 -24.30 -3.44
N ALA A 783 -42.24 -24.07 -4.60
CA ALA A 783 -42.06 -24.92 -5.77
C ALA A 783 -40.78 -24.51 -6.51
N ARG A 784 -39.93 -25.49 -6.83
CA ARG A 784 -38.59 -25.26 -7.40
C ARG A 784 -38.45 -26.03 -8.71
N LYS A 785 -37.77 -25.42 -9.68
CA LYS A 785 -37.45 -26.05 -10.95
C LYS A 785 -36.53 -27.25 -10.71
N ASP A 786 -36.89 -28.41 -11.29
CA ASP A 786 -36.12 -29.66 -11.29
C ASP A 786 -35.67 -30.17 -9.90
N LYS A 787 -36.35 -29.72 -8.83
CA LYS A 787 -35.99 -29.95 -7.42
C LYS A 787 -37.27 -30.18 -6.59
N PRO A 788 -37.23 -31.00 -5.53
CA PRO A 788 -38.40 -31.21 -4.67
C PRO A 788 -38.86 -29.91 -4.01
N GLU A 789 -40.14 -29.84 -3.63
CA GLU A 789 -40.67 -28.71 -2.86
C GLU A 789 -39.90 -28.51 -1.55
N LEU A 790 -39.86 -27.26 -1.07
CA LEU A 790 -39.37 -26.92 0.26
C LEU A 790 -40.51 -26.31 1.06
N THR A 791 -40.62 -26.60 2.36
CA THR A 791 -41.63 -25.97 3.22
C THR A 791 -40.98 -25.37 4.45
N LEU A 792 -41.32 -24.11 4.75
CA LEU A 792 -41.02 -23.43 6.00
C LEU A 792 -42.28 -23.45 6.88
N GLU A 793 -42.19 -24.04 8.07
CA GLU A 793 -43.22 -23.93 9.11
C GLU A 793 -42.88 -22.77 10.07
N ILE A 794 -43.89 -21.98 10.40
CA ILE A 794 -43.79 -20.80 11.27
C ILE A 794 -44.87 -20.90 12.36
N GLY A 795 -44.42 -21.07 13.60
CA GLY A 795 -45.26 -21.28 14.78
C GLY A 795 -45.50 -19.99 15.56
N ASP A 796 -45.30 -20.06 16.87
CA ASP A 796 -45.67 -19.02 17.83
C ASP A 796 -44.72 -17.81 17.83
N VAL A 797 -45.15 -16.74 18.53
CA VAL A 797 -44.38 -15.51 18.76
C VAL A 797 -43.44 -15.71 19.95
N LYS A 798 -42.17 -15.31 19.81
CA LYS A 798 -41.19 -15.26 20.90
C LYS A 798 -40.49 -13.90 20.88
N GLY A 799 -40.87 -13.02 21.81
CA GLY A 799 -40.45 -11.62 21.79
C GLY A 799 -41.09 -10.89 20.59
N ALA A 800 -40.28 -10.23 19.76
CA ALA A 800 -40.73 -9.66 18.48
C ALA A 800 -40.74 -10.68 17.33
N SER A 801 -40.03 -11.80 17.49
CA SER A 801 -39.70 -12.77 16.44
C SER A 801 -40.68 -13.94 16.40
N ARG A 802 -40.64 -14.76 15.35
CA ARG A 802 -41.46 -15.99 15.22
C ARG A 802 -40.59 -17.24 15.23
N VAL A 803 -41.03 -18.28 15.94
CA VAL A 803 -40.37 -19.59 15.89
C VAL A 803 -40.63 -20.25 14.54
N ALA A 804 -39.59 -20.77 13.88
CA ALA A 804 -39.70 -21.42 12.58
C ALA A 804 -38.73 -22.59 12.37
N ARG A 805 -39.05 -23.42 11.37
CA ARG A 805 -38.31 -24.62 11.00
C ARG A 805 -38.50 -24.97 9.52
N VAL A 806 -37.46 -25.46 8.87
CA VAL A 806 -37.58 -26.07 7.53
C VAL A 806 -38.04 -27.52 7.67
N VAL A 807 -39.13 -27.91 7.01
CA VAL A 807 -39.67 -29.28 7.07
C VAL A 807 -38.61 -30.28 6.58
N GLY A 808 -38.42 -31.36 7.34
CA GLY A 808 -37.36 -32.34 7.11
C GLY A 808 -36.01 -32.01 7.77
N GLN A 809 -35.83 -30.82 8.34
CA GLN A 809 -34.68 -30.46 9.16
C GLN A 809 -35.05 -30.47 10.66
N ALA A 810 -34.11 -30.87 11.52
CA ALA A 810 -34.30 -30.91 12.97
C ALA A 810 -34.18 -29.53 13.68
N PRO A 811 -33.29 -28.60 13.28
CA PRO A 811 -33.10 -27.34 13.99
C PRO A 811 -34.27 -26.37 13.89
N VAL A 812 -34.47 -25.60 14.97
CA VAL A 812 -35.49 -24.55 15.11
C VAL A 812 -34.81 -23.20 15.34
N PHE A 813 -35.34 -22.15 14.71
CA PHE A 813 -34.75 -20.81 14.68
C PHE A 813 -35.80 -19.70 14.78
N LEU A 814 -35.35 -18.47 15.04
CA LEU A 814 -36.18 -17.27 15.02
C LEU A 814 -36.14 -16.57 13.65
N LEU A 815 -37.33 -16.22 13.16
CA LEU A 815 -37.58 -15.32 12.04
C LEU A 815 -37.83 -13.90 12.55
N SER A 816 -37.29 -12.91 11.85
CA SER A 816 -37.51 -11.50 12.17
C SER A 816 -38.96 -11.06 12.06
N ALA A 817 -39.32 -10.07 12.87
CA ALA A 817 -40.66 -9.48 12.94
C ALA A 817 -41.17 -9.02 11.55
N ASP A 818 -40.31 -8.38 10.76
CA ASP A 818 -40.67 -7.84 9.44
C ASP A 818 -40.97 -8.93 8.41
N LEU A 819 -40.17 -10.00 8.39
CA LEU A 819 -40.40 -11.12 7.47
C LEU A 819 -41.67 -11.89 7.86
N ALA A 820 -41.90 -12.09 9.16
CA ALA A 820 -43.16 -12.64 9.66
C ALA A 820 -44.36 -11.78 9.25
N LYS A 821 -44.27 -10.46 9.43
CA LYS A 821 -45.31 -9.49 9.05
C LYS A 821 -45.58 -9.46 7.54
N ALA A 822 -44.55 -9.62 6.70
CA ALA A 822 -44.70 -9.76 5.26
C ALA A 822 -45.48 -11.05 4.89
N ILE A 823 -45.18 -12.18 5.54
CA ILE A 823 -45.86 -13.47 5.33
C ILE A 823 -47.32 -13.44 5.86
N ASP A 824 -47.58 -12.75 6.97
CA ASP A 824 -48.92 -12.62 7.55
C ASP A 824 -49.81 -11.54 6.88
N SER A 825 -49.25 -10.77 5.93
CA SER A 825 -49.96 -9.71 5.21
C SER A 825 -51.19 -10.22 4.43
N ALA A 826 -52.29 -9.47 4.50
CA ALA A 826 -53.52 -9.81 3.78
C ALA A 826 -53.33 -9.68 2.26
N PRO A 827 -54.04 -10.48 1.42
CA PRO A 827 -53.86 -10.45 -0.04
C PRO A 827 -54.08 -9.05 -0.66
N LEU A 828 -55.08 -8.31 -0.16
CA LEU A 828 -55.35 -6.92 -0.57
C LEU A 828 -54.19 -5.96 -0.27
N GLY A 829 -53.33 -6.25 0.71
CA GLY A 829 -52.15 -5.45 1.04
C GLY A 829 -51.00 -5.60 0.04
N LEU A 830 -51.03 -6.66 -0.78
CA LEU A 830 -50.07 -6.89 -1.87
C LEU A 830 -50.40 -6.09 -3.14
N LEU A 831 -51.62 -5.54 -3.24
CA LEU A 831 -52.01 -4.64 -4.34
C LEU A 831 -51.25 -3.31 -4.26
N GLU A 832 -50.99 -2.67 -5.40
CA GLU A 832 -50.42 -1.32 -5.41
C GLU A 832 -51.50 -0.25 -5.19
N ASN A 833 -51.23 0.71 -4.31
CA ASN A 833 -52.15 1.77 -3.90
C ASN A 833 -52.28 2.92 -4.92
N ALA A 834 -51.48 2.93 -5.97
CA ALA A 834 -51.61 3.91 -7.05
C ALA A 834 -52.93 3.67 -7.79
N ALA A 835 -53.76 4.71 -7.89
CA ALA A 835 -55.04 4.65 -8.57
C ALA A 835 -54.89 5.20 -9.98
N LEU A 836 -54.61 6.49 -10.10
CA LEU A 836 -54.51 7.22 -11.37
C LEU A 836 -53.23 8.07 -11.37
N ALA A 837 -52.52 8.09 -12.50
CA ALA A 837 -51.40 8.99 -12.72
C ALA A 837 -51.46 9.53 -14.15
N ILE A 838 -51.90 10.78 -14.29
CA ILE A 838 -52.11 11.43 -15.60
C ILE A 838 -51.17 12.63 -15.79
N ASP A 839 -50.75 12.85 -17.03
CA ASP A 839 -50.15 14.11 -17.43
C ASP A 839 -51.20 15.22 -17.41
N THR A 840 -51.13 16.08 -16.39
CA THR A 840 -52.04 17.21 -16.19
C THR A 840 -51.99 18.24 -17.32
N THR A 841 -50.91 18.28 -18.11
CA THR A 841 -50.80 19.21 -19.26
C THR A 841 -51.72 18.83 -20.41
N ARG A 842 -52.11 17.54 -20.51
CA ARG A 842 -53.04 17.00 -21.50
C ARG A 842 -54.53 17.20 -21.14
N VAL A 843 -54.86 17.58 -19.91
CA VAL A 843 -56.27 17.70 -19.48
C VAL A 843 -56.98 18.83 -20.24
N GLU A 844 -58.16 18.53 -20.76
CA GLU A 844 -59.08 19.48 -21.40
C GLU A 844 -60.19 19.91 -20.45
N SER A 845 -60.81 18.96 -19.75
CA SER A 845 -61.79 19.27 -18.71
C SER A 845 -61.88 18.22 -17.60
N VAL A 846 -62.40 18.65 -16.46
CA VAL A 846 -62.78 17.81 -15.32
C VAL A 846 -64.26 18.06 -15.04
N THR A 847 -65.09 17.04 -15.23
CA THR A 847 -66.55 17.11 -15.07
C THR A 847 -66.97 16.44 -13.76
N PHE A 848 -67.57 17.21 -12.86
CA PHE A 848 -68.06 16.77 -11.55
C PHE A 848 -69.56 16.54 -11.64
N THR A 849 -70.02 15.31 -11.44
CA THR A 849 -71.43 14.92 -11.59
C THR A 849 -71.97 14.30 -10.30
N SER A 850 -72.96 14.95 -9.71
CA SER A 850 -73.74 14.49 -8.56
C SER A 850 -75.22 14.42 -8.93
N ALA A 851 -76.05 13.77 -8.10
CA ALA A 851 -77.47 13.51 -8.40
C ALA A 851 -78.29 14.76 -8.80
N ASN A 852 -77.95 15.95 -8.27
CA ASN A 852 -78.71 17.19 -8.50
C ASN A 852 -77.88 18.31 -9.17
N ILE A 853 -76.56 18.15 -9.33
CA ILE A 853 -75.65 19.18 -9.83
C ILE A 853 -74.56 18.54 -10.69
N SER A 854 -74.40 19.04 -11.92
CA SER A 854 -73.23 18.78 -12.77
C SER A 854 -72.53 20.09 -13.10
N HIS A 855 -71.20 20.09 -13.09
CA HIS A 855 -70.38 21.23 -13.48
C HIS A 855 -69.05 20.78 -14.08
N GLU A 856 -68.45 21.61 -14.93
CA GLU A 856 -67.22 21.31 -15.66
C GLU A 856 -66.17 22.40 -15.38
N LEU A 857 -64.96 21.99 -15.00
CA LEU A 857 -63.77 22.84 -15.06
C LEU A 857 -63.08 22.59 -16.41
N ALA A 858 -63.21 23.53 -17.34
CA ALA A 858 -62.78 23.36 -18.73
C ALA A 858 -61.70 24.36 -19.15
N ARG A 859 -60.78 23.92 -20.01
CA ARG A 859 -59.71 24.74 -20.57
C ARG A 859 -60.22 25.50 -21.80
N LEU A 860 -59.83 26.76 -21.92
CA LEU A 860 -60.21 27.61 -23.06
C LEU A 860 -59.43 27.23 -24.33
N THR A 861 -60.13 27.09 -25.45
CA THR A 861 -59.58 26.68 -26.74
C THR A 861 -59.52 27.85 -27.74
N GLY A 862 -58.37 28.52 -27.79
CA GLY A 862 -57.97 29.41 -28.88
C GLY A 862 -57.81 30.89 -28.50
N GLY A 863 -56.68 31.47 -28.91
CA GLY A 863 -56.53 32.92 -29.09
C GLY A 863 -56.09 33.75 -27.88
N ALA A 864 -54.86 34.27 -27.94
CA ALA A 864 -54.30 35.39 -27.17
C ALA A 864 -53.98 35.18 -25.66
N GLN A 865 -52.72 35.47 -25.30
CA GLN A 865 -52.31 35.74 -23.92
C GLN A 865 -52.73 37.17 -23.54
N THR A 866 -53.98 37.37 -23.13
CA THR A 866 -54.55 38.68 -22.75
C THR A 866 -54.11 39.19 -21.36
N GLY A 867 -52.97 38.72 -20.84
CA GLY A 867 -52.34 39.16 -19.59
C GLY A 867 -53.08 38.85 -18.28
N VAL A 868 -54.38 38.55 -18.33
CA VAL A 868 -55.23 38.35 -17.14
C VAL A 868 -56.18 37.16 -17.35
N GLY A 869 -55.81 35.99 -16.84
CA GLY A 869 -56.66 34.80 -16.83
C GLY A 869 -55.90 33.51 -16.55
N SER A 870 -56.58 32.50 -15.99
CA SER A 870 -56.00 31.19 -15.70
C SER A 870 -55.94 30.25 -16.92
N GLY A 871 -56.62 30.60 -18.01
CA GLY A 871 -56.79 29.72 -19.18
C GLY A 871 -57.89 28.65 -19.02
N TRP A 872 -58.64 28.71 -17.92
CA TRP A 872 -59.74 27.80 -17.59
C TRP A 872 -61.01 28.58 -17.21
N VAL A 873 -62.16 27.95 -17.39
CA VAL A 873 -63.49 28.42 -16.98
C VAL A 873 -64.23 27.34 -16.21
N VAL A 874 -65.07 27.76 -15.27
CA VAL A 874 -66.04 26.90 -14.59
C VAL A 874 -67.38 27.03 -15.31
N ARG A 875 -67.89 25.94 -15.85
CA ARG A 875 -69.22 25.87 -16.46
C ARG A 875 -70.21 25.23 -15.50
N SER A 876 -71.29 25.93 -15.18
CA SER A 876 -72.40 25.38 -14.40
C SER A 876 -73.70 26.06 -14.82
N ASN A 877 -74.78 25.28 -15.01
CA ASN A 877 -76.11 25.80 -15.38
C ASN A 877 -76.10 26.75 -16.62
N LYS A 878 -75.24 26.48 -17.60
CA LYS A 878 -74.97 27.31 -18.81
C LYS A 878 -74.33 28.68 -18.55
N VAL A 879 -73.88 28.97 -17.33
CA VAL A 879 -73.04 30.13 -17.01
C VAL A 879 -71.57 29.71 -17.08
N GLU A 880 -70.75 30.48 -17.80
CA GLU A 880 -69.29 30.39 -17.72
C GLU A 880 -68.77 31.42 -16.71
N MET A 881 -67.91 30.97 -15.79
CA MET A 881 -67.31 31.77 -14.72
C MET A 881 -65.78 31.66 -14.78
N PRO A 882 -65.01 32.71 -14.47
CA PRO A 882 -63.55 32.64 -14.47
C PRO A 882 -63.07 31.64 -13.40
N ALA A 883 -62.15 30.74 -13.73
CA ALA A 883 -61.68 29.71 -12.80
C ALA A 883 -60.42 30.13 -12.01
N ASP A 884 -60.39 29.81 -10.72
CA ASP A 884 -59.29 30.17 -9.80
C ASP A 884 -58.06 29.25 -9.98
N THR A 885 -56.90 29.86 -10.19
CA THR A 885 -55.62 29.17 -10.41
C THR A 885 -55.24 28.21 -9.25
N GLU A 886 -55.58 28.55 -8.01
CA GLU A 886 -55.27 27.73 -6.83
C GLU A 886 -56.18 26.50 -6.78
N ALA A 887 -57.47 26.67 -7.13
CA ALA A 887 -58.43 25.56 -7.24
C ALA A 887 -58.05 24.58 -8.37
N ILE A 888 -57.68 25.12 -9.54
CA ILE A 888 -57.18 24.33 -10.69
C ILE A 888 -55.94 23.53 -10.28
N SER A 889 -54.95 24.19 -9.66
CA SER A 889 -53.71 23.53 -9.24
C SER A 889 -53.96 22.43 -8.19
N THR A 890 -54.93 22.62 -7.29
CA THR A 890 -55.33 21.60 -6.29
C THR A 890 -55.90 20.35 -6.96
N ILE A 891 -56.83 20.54 -7.91
CA ILE A 891 -57.48 19.42 -8.62
C ILE A 891 -56.49 18.68 -9.51
N LEU A 892 -55.73 19.40 -10.34
CA LEU A 892 -54.74 18.78 -11.23
C LEU A 892 -53.65 18.05 -10.43
N GLY A 893 -53.14 18.65 -9.35
CA GLY A 893 -52.17 17.99 -8.45
C GLY A 893 -52.71 16.71 -7.78
N THR A 894 -54.02 16.67 -7.47
CA THR A 894 -54.68 15.47 -6.93
C THR A 894 -54.79 14.36 -7.99
N LEU A 895 -55.04 14.72 -9.26
CA LEU A 895 -55.18 13.76 -10.37
C LEU A 895 -53.83 13.25 -10.90
N PHE A 896 -52.77 14.05 -10.83
CA PHE A 896 -51.42 13.71 -11.30
C PHE A 896 -50.86 12.42 -10.69
N ASN A 897 -51.21 12.13 -9.43
CA ASN A 897 -50.73 10.98 -8.68
C ASN A 897 -51.76 10.59 -7.59
N LEU A 898 -52.97 10.27 -8.03
CA LEU A 898 -54.06 9.82 -7.16
C LEU A 898 -53.69 8.47 -6.53
N ARG A 899 -53.67 8.39 -5.20
CA ARG A 899 -53.37 7.16 -4.45
C ARG A 899 -54.46 6.88 -3.41
N GLY A 900 -54.92 5.63 -3.37
CA GLY A 900 -55.80 5.15 -2.31
C GLY A 900 -55.03 4.83 -1.02
N GLY A 901 -55.70 4.89 0.13
CA GLY A 901 -55.13 4.50 1.42
C GLY A 901 -55.01 2.97 1.57
N ARG A 902 -56.04 2.23 1.12
CA ARG A 902 -56.11 0.76 1.15
C ARG A 902 -57.23 0.25 0.25
N PHE A 903 -57.13 -0.99 -0.24
CA PHE A 903 -58.29 -1.69 -0.80
C PHE A 903 -59.15 -2.27 0.32
N VAL A 904 -60.47 -2.23 0.14
CA VAL A 904 -61.45 -2.93 0.99
C VAL A 904 -61.93 -4.22 0.34
N ASP A 905 -62.00 -4.26 -0.98
CA ASP A 905 -62.49 -5.40 -1.77
C ASP A 905 -61.81 -5.40 -3.16
N TYR A 906 -61.70 -6.57 -3.79
CA TYR A 906 -61.05 -6.73 -5.09
C TYR A 906 -61.53 -7.97 -5.87
N GLY A 907 -61.89 -7.75 -7.14
CA GLY A 907 -62.22 -8.79 -8.12
C GLY A 907 -63.61 -8.60 -8.74
N THR A 908 -63.96 -9.48 -9.68
CA THR A 908 -65.26 -9.46 -10.39
C THR A 908 -66.48 -9.79 -9.52
N LYS A 909 -66.28 -9.99 -8.20
CA LYS A 909 -67.32 -10.31 -7.20
C LYS A 909 -67.38 -9.28 -6.07
N ALA A 910 -66.70 -8.15 -6.19
CA ALA A 910 -66.65 -7.13 -5.15
C ALA A 910 -68.03 -6.48 -4.90
N ASP A 911 -68.41 -6.24 -3.64
CA ASP A 911 -69.74 -5.76 -3.28
C ASP A 911 -69.88 -4.23 -3.44
N LEU A 912 -70.06 -3.82 -4.70
CA LEU A 912 -70.29 -2.42 -5.07
C LEU A 912 -71.42 -1.76 -4.26
N LYS A 913 -72.43 -2.51 -3.81
CA LYS A 913 -73.61 -1.97 -3.11
C LYS A 913 -73.32 -1.69 -1.64
N ALA A 914 -72.58 -2.56 -0.96
CA ALA A 914 -72.11 -2.29 0.41
C ALA A 914 -71.32 -0.97 0.49
N PHE A 915 -70.53 -0.67 -0.55
CA PHE A 915 -69.69 0.53 -0.63
C PHE A 915 -70.37 1.73 -1.32
N GLY A 916 -71.63 1.63 -1.77
CA GLY A 916 -72.37 2.73 -2.41
C GLY A 916 -71.80 3.16 -3.77
N LEU A 917 -71.27 2.21 -4.53
CA LEU A 917 -70.67 2.37 -5.86
C LEU A 917 -71.53 1.74 -6.97
N ASP A 918 -72.68 1.16 -6.61
CA ASP A 918 -73.78 0.87 -7.53
C ASP A 918 -74.51 2.17 -7.94
N VAL A 919 -74.65 3.12 -7.02
CA VAL A 919 -75.11 4.50 -7.26
C VAL A 919 -74.12 5.50 -6.62
N PRO A 920 -73.01 5.85 -7.28
CA PRO A 920 -71.99 6.72 -6.69
C PRO A 920 -72.53 8.13 -6.41
N ARG A 921 -72.30 8.64 -5.20
CA ARG A 921 -72.77 9.97 -4.75
C ARG A 921 -72.11 11.13 -5.50
N LEU A 922 -70.91 10.89 -6.04
CA LEU A 922 -70.19 11.80 -6.93
C LEU A 922 -69.38 10.97 -7.94
N LYS A 923 -69.45 11.36 -9.21
CA LYS A 923 -68.61 10.84 -10.29
C LYS A 923 -67.80 11.98 -10.89
N VAL A 924 -66.48 11.85 -10.90
CA VAL A 924 -65.55 12.84 -11.48
C VAL A 924 -64.91 12.23 -12.73
N THR A 925 -65.26 12.79 -13.89
CA THR A 925 -64.70 12.38 -15.18
C THR A 925 -63.61 13.36 -15.60
N VAL A 926 -62.45 12.86 -16.01
CA VAL A 926 -61.32 13.66 -16.54
C VAL A 926 -61.17 13.37 -18.02
N LYS A 927 -61.14 14.40 -18.86
CA LYS A 927 -60.92 14.28 -20.31
C LYS A 927 -59.52 14.76 -20.68
N LEU A 928 -58.80 13.96 -21.45
CA LEU A 928 -57.44 14.19 -21.90
C LEU A 928 -57.37 14.31 -23.43
N LYS A 929 -56.60 15.29 -23.93
CA LYS A 929 -56.18 15.34 -25.34
C LYS A 929 -55.46 14.06 -25.73
N SER A 930 -55.68 13.56 -26.94
CA SER A 930 -54.82 12.53 -27.51
C SER A 930 -53.35 12.94 -27.36
N GLY A 931 -52.54 12.08 -26.74
CA GLY A 931 -51.08 12.19 -26.84
C GLY A 931 -50.60 11.56 -28.14
N ASP A 932 -49.40 11.92 -28.58
CA ASP A 932 -48.66 11.10 -29.54
C ASP A 932 -48.40 9.72 -28.92
N GLN A 933 -48.65 8.64 -29.66
CA GLN A 933 -48.42 7.28 -29.14
C GLN A 933 -46.92 7.04 -28.90
N PRO A 934 -46.50 6.60 -27.70
CA PRO A 934 -45.21 5.96 -27.54
C PRO A 934 -45.13 4.72 -28.43
N LEU A 935 -44.05 4.56 -29.21
CA LEU A 935 -43.88 3.40 -30.07
C LEU A 935 -43.91 2.10 -29.24
N GLY A 936 -44.92 1.26 -29.48
CA GLY A 936 -45.11 -0.02 -28.79
C GLY A 936 -46.30 -0.05 -27.82
N ALA A 937 -46.96 1.07 -27.52
CA ALA A 937 -48.21 1.05 -26.75
C ALA A 937 -49.36 0.41 -27.57
N PRO A 938 -50.21 -0.45 -26.96
CA PRO A 938 -51.38 -1.00 -27.64
C PRO A 938 -52.32 0.14 -28.07
N LYS A 939 -52.93 0.01 -29.25
CA LYS A 939 -53.85 1.02 -29.78
C LYS A 939 -55.04 1.21 -28.83
N PRO A 940 -55.45 2.45 -28.50
CA PRO A 940 -56.65 2.68 -27.69
C PRO A 940 -57.87 2.06 -28.38
N THR A 941 -58.73 1.42 -27.60
CA THR A 941 -59.91 0.68 -28.08
C THR A 941 -61.05 1.58 -28.55
N ASN A 942 -60.91 2.91 -28.41
CA ASN A 942 -61.93 3.90 -28.74
C ASN A 942 -61.45 4.73 -29.96
N PRO A 943 -62.14 4.67 -31.13
CA PRO A 943 -61.65 5.26 -32.39
C PRO A 943 -61.77 6.79 -32.47
N THR A 944 -62.19 7.46 -31.39
CA THR A 944 -62.44 8.91 -31.32
C THR A 944 -61.22 9.75 -30.89
N GLY A 945 -60.14 9.13 -30.42
CA GLY A 945 -58.92 9.84 -30.00
C GLY A 945 -59.03 10.61 -28.67
N ILE A 946 -60.07 10.39 -27.88
CA ILE A 946 -60.24 11.00 -26.55
C ILE A 946 -59.92 9.93 -25.49
N GLU A 947 -59.07 10.27 -24.53
CA GLU A 947 -58.79 9.45 -23.35
C GLU A 947 -59.60 10.01 -22.16
N GLU A 948 -60.41 9.18 -21.52
CA GLU A 948 -61.28 9.57 -20.40
C GLU A 948 -61.08 8.64 -19.19
N HIS A 949 -60.92 9.23 -18.01
CA HIS A 949 -60.87 8.51 -16.72
C HIS A 949 -62.06 8.92 -15.83
N SER A 950 -62.47 8.03 -14.94
CA SER A 950 -63.71 8.11 -14.16
C SER A 950 -63.47 7.69 -12.70
N ILE A 951 -63.39 8.65 -11.79
CA ILE A 951 -63.37 8.40 -10.34
C ILE A 951 -64.80 8.37 -9.83
N GLU A 952 -65.26 7.20 -9.38
CA GLU A 952 -66.58 6.98 -8.78
C GLU A 952 -66.45 6.95 -7.27
N ILE A 953 -67.18 7.81 -6.57
CA ILE A 953 -67.11 7.97 -5.12
C ILE A 953 -68.42 7.49 -4.50
N GLY A 954 -68.31 6.58 -3.52
CA GLY A 954 -69.41 5.96 -2.82
C GLY A 954 -69.50 6.38 -1.35
N ASN A 955 -69.94 5.45 -0.50
CA ASN A 955 -70.23 5.68 0.92
C ASN A 955 -68.98 6.14 1.71
N PRO A 956 -69.15 7.00 2.74
CA PRO A 956 -68.10 7.26 3.74
C PRO A 956 -67.62 5.99 4.44
N VAL A 957 -66.39 6.01 4.94
CA VAL A 957 -65.85 4.98 5.84
C VAL A 957 -66.26 5.37 7.27
N LEU A 958 -67.04 4.50 7.93
CA LEU A 958 -67.62 4.80 9.26
C LEU A 958 -66.57 5.15 10.32
N ASP A 959 -65.45 4.42 10.35
CA ASP A 959 -64.39 4.56 11.36
C ASP A 959 -63.25 5.51 10.95
N GLU A 960 -63.30 6.10 9.75
CA GLU A 960 -62.27 7.01 9.22
C GLU A 960 -62.91 8.34 8.78
N PRO A 961 -63.06 9.35 9.67
CA PRO A 961 -63.79 10.58 9.37
C PRO A 961 -63.27 11.34 8.14
N GLY A 962 -64.13 11.46 7.13
CA GLY A 962 -63.83 12.13 5.85
C GLY A 962 -63.15 11.24 4.81
N SER A 963 -62.72 10.01 5.16
CA SER A 963 -62.37 8.99 4.17
C SER A 963 -63.64 8.38 3.55
N VAL A 964 -63.56 7.99 2.27
CA VAL A 964 -64.70 7.39 1.54
C VAL A 964 -64.26 6.25 0.64
N HIS A 965 -65.20 5.37 0.28
CA HIS A 965 -64.96 4.32 -0.72
C HIS A 965 -65.00 4.90 -2.14
N ALA A 966 -64.15 4.36 -3.02
CA ALA A 966 -64.09 4.75 -4.42
C ALA A 966 -63.71 3.58 -5.34
N ARG A 967 -64.07 3.72 -6.63
CA ARG A 967 -63.64 2.88 -7.74
C ARG A 967 -63.15 3.78 -8.88
N LEU A 968 -62.09 3.36 -9.58
CA LEU A 968 -61.57 4.03 -10.76
C LEU A 968 -61.90 3.22 -12.02
N ASP A 969 -62.31 3.90 -13.09
CA ASP A 969 -62.49 3.37 -14.45
C ASP A 969 -63.35 2.09 -14.56
N GLY A 970 -64.27 1.88 -13.60
CA GLY A 970 -65.06 0.66 -13.49
C GLY A 970 -64.26 -0.60 -13.09
N GLY A 971 -62.99 -0.43 -12.73
CA GLY A 971 -62.03 -1.51 -12.48
C GLY A 971 -62.31 -2.38 -11.24
N LEU A 972 -61.54 -3.46 -11.12
CA LEU A 972 -61.80 -4.55 -10.17
C LEU A 972 -61.58 -4.21 -8.69
N GLY A 973 -60.93 -3.09 -8.36
CA GLY A 973 -60.54 -2.76 -6.99
C GLY A 973 -61.37 -1.63 -6.37
N ILE A 974 -61.88 -1.87 -5.16
CA ILE A 974 -62.57 -0.85 -4.36
C ILE A 974 -61.60 -0.37 -3.27
N MET A 975 -61.34 0.94 -3.24
CA MET A 975 -60.32 1.55 -2.39
C MET A 975 -60.89 2.66 -1.49
N VAL A 976 -60.18 2.96 -0.41
CA VAL A 976 -60.44 4.14 0.42
C VAL A 976 -59.67 5.34 -0.12
N LEU A 977 -60.34 6.46 -0.37
CA LEU A 977 -59.73 7.78 -0.59
C LEU A 977 -59.76 8.57 0.72
N GLY A 978 -58.63 9.17 1.10
CA GLY A 978 -58.50 9.97 2.32
C GLY A 978 -59.06 11.40 2.18
N PRO A 979 -59.30 12.11 3.32
CA PRO A 979 -60.08 13.34 3.36
C PRO A 979 -59.59 14.48 2.47
N GLU A 980 -58.29 14.65 2.26
CA GLU A 980 -57.78 15.74 1.39
C GLU A 980 -58.08 15.49 -0.10
N ILE A 981 -58.05 14.23 -0.54
CA ILE A 981 -58.46 13.84 -1.90
C ILE A 981 -59.97 14.09 -2.06
N VAL A 982 -60.77 13.70 -1.05
CA VAL A 982 -62.22 13.91 -1.05
C VAL A 982 -62.55 15.41 -1.12
N ARG A 983 -61.92 16.25 -0.29
CA ARG A 983 -62.08 17.72 -0.33
C ARG A 983 -61.70 18.35 -1.67
N ALA A 984 -60.68 17.82 -2.36
CA ALA A 984 -60.29 18.30 -3.68
C ALA A 984 -61.32 17.93 -4.76
N LEU A 985 -61.94 16.75 -4.66
CA LEU A 985 -62.92 16.25 -5.63
C LEU A 985 -64.36 16.75 -5.36
N GLU A 986 -64.73 17.05 -4.12
CA GLU A 986 -66.08 17.51 -3.71
C GLU A 986 -66.33 19.03 -3.83
N ARG A 987 -65.44 19.78 -4.47
CA ARG A 987 -65.61 21.23 -4.66
C ARG A 987 -66.90 21.54 -5.41
N LYS A 988 -67.60 22.60 -4.99
CA LYS A 988 -68.82 23.11 -5.66
C LYS A 988 -68.42 24.12 -6.74
N PRO A 989 -69.31 24.47 -7.69
CA PRO A 989 -68.99 25.41 -8.76
C PRO A 989 -68.34 26.72 -8.29
N LEU A 990 -68.87 27.33 -7.22
CA LEU A 990 -68.34 28.60 -6.68
C LEU A 990 -66.99 28.45 -5.94
N ASP A 991 -66.64 27.25 -5.45
CA ASP A 991 -65.35 26.99 -4.80
C ASP A 991 -64.18 26.94 -5.81
N LEU A 992 -64.52 26.88 -7.10
CA LEU A 992 -63.64 26.89 -8.27
C LEU A 992 -63.56 28.26 -8.95
N VAL A 993 -64.42 29.23 -8.61
CA VAL A 993 -64.45 30.56 -9.25
C VAL A 993 -63.33 31.44 -8.70
N ASP A 994 -62.72 32.22 -9.61
CA ASP A 994 -61.64 33.18 -9.34
C ASP A 994 -62.00 34.12 -8.18
N ARG A 995 -61.23 34.02 -7.10
CA ARG A 995 -61.52 34.75 -5.86
C ARG A 995 -61.00 36.18 -5.87
N ILE A 996 -60.24 36.59 -6.89
CA ILE A 996 -59.70 37.95 -7.00
C ILE A 996 -60.77 38.90 -7.55
N LEU A 997 -61.28 39.78 -6.69
CA LEU A 997 -62.32 40.75 -7.02
C LEU A 997 -61.78 41.99 -7.74
N VAL A 998 -60.52 42.38 -7.47
CA VAL A 998 -59.84 43.54 -8.09
C VAL A 998 -58.45 43.16 -8.57
N ARG A 999 -58.12 43.56 -9.81
CA ARG A 999 -56.77 43.49 -10.38
C ARG A 999 -56.42 44.82 -11.05
N MET A 1000 -55.51 45.59 -10.46
CA MET A 1000 -54.95 46.80 -11.07
C MET A 1000 -53.48 47.01 -10.68
N ASP A 1001 -52.82 47.93 -11.38
CA ASP A 1001 -51.61 48.58 -10.88
C ASP A 1001 -52.01 49.76 -9.97
N PRO A 1002 -51.54 49.84 -8.71
CA PRO A 1002 -51.80 50.99 -7.84
C PRO A 1002 -51.01 52.25 -8.21
N ASN A 1003 -49.90 52.15 -8.96
CA ASN A 1003 -49.01 53.29 -9.25
C ASN A 1003 -49.69 54.51 -9.90
N PRO A 1004 -50.58 54.38 -10.91
CA PRO A 1004 -51.24 55.52 -11.55
C PRO A 1004 -52.40 56.12 -10.73
N VAL A 1005 -52.74 55.57 -9.56
CA VAL A 1005 -53.78 56.14 -8.67
C VAL A 1005 -53.29 57.49 -8.13
N TYR A 1006 -54.07 58.55 -8.38
CA TYR A 1006 -53.76 59.90 -7.90
C TYR A 1006 -54.79 60.44 -6.91
N LYS A 1007 -55.95 59.78 -6.82
CA LYS A 1007 -57.04 60.18 -5.94
C LYS A 1007 -57.83 58.96 -5.46
N ILE A 1008 -58.17 58.99 -4.19
CA ILE A 1008 -58.92 57.94 -3.47
C ILE A 1008 -60.10 58.62 -2.80
N ARG A 1009 -61.32 58.07 -2.95
CA ARG A 1009 -62.48 58.44 -2.15
C ARG A 1009 -63.02 57.21 -1.42
N ILE A 1010 -63.26 57.34 -0.13
CA ILE A 1010 -63.89 56.30 0.70
C ILE A 1010 -65.12 56.90 1.35
N SER A 1011 -66.30 56.38 0.99
CA SER A 1011 -67.60 56.92 1.41
C SER A 1011 -68.35 55.89 2.25
N ARG A 1012 -68.85 56.27 3.42
CA ARG A 1012 -69.61 55.40 4.34
C ARG A 1012 -70.70 56.20 5.05
N GLY A 1013 -71.95 56.01 4.65
CA GLY A 1013 -73.08 56.79 5.18
C GLY A 1013 -72.91 58.29 4.90
N GLN A 1014 -72.67 59.08 5.96
CA GLN A 1014 -72.38 60.52 5.86
C GLN A 1014 -70.87 60.84 5.93
N GLU A 1015 -70.01 59.86 6.22
CA GLU A 1015 -68.56 60.06 6.25
C GLU A 1015 -67.96 59.95 4.84
N THR A 1016 -67.03 60.85 4.50
CA THR A 1016 -66.24 60.76 3.27
C THR A 1016 -64.79 61.13 3.56
N ILE A 1017 -63.89 60.18 3.33
CA ILE A 1017 -62.45 60.39 3.26
C ILE A 1017 -62.10 60.67 1.80
N GLU A 1018 -61.37 61.74 1.53
CA GLU A 1018 -60.82 62.02 0.19
C GLU A 1018 -59.31 62.28 0.32
N LEU A 1019 -58.51 61.47 -0.38
CA LEU A 1019 -57.04 61.56 -0.43
C LEU A 1019 -56.63 61.94 -1.85
N VAL A 1020 -55.66 62.85 -1.99
CA VAL A 1020 -55.13 63.31 -3.29
C VAL A 1020 -53.60 63.30 -3.24
N ARG A 1021 -52.97 62.84 -4.32
CA ARG A 1021 -51.51 62.82 -4.49
C ARG A 1021 -51.05 64.09 -5.20
N GLU A 1022 -50.32 64.94 -4.47
CA GLU A 1022 -49.72 66.18 -4.96
C GLU A 1022 -48.20 66.02 -5.04
N GLY A 1023 -47.67 65.89 -6.26
CA GLY A 1023 -46.30 65.44 -6.48
C GLY A 1023 -46.11 64.04 -5.92
N GLU A 1024 -45.13 63.87 -5.03
CA GLU A 1024 -44.90 62.60 -4.32
C GLU A 1024 -45.63 62.50 -2.97
N MET A 1025 -46.34 63.52 -2.51
CA MET A 1025 -46.99 63.50 -1.20
C MET A 1025 -48.50 63.26 -1.32
N TRP A 1026 -49.01 62.30 -0.55
CA TRP A 1026 -50.44 62.18 -0.31
C TRP A 1026 -50.91 63.20 0.73
N LYS A 1027 -52.07 63.80 0.47
CA LYS A 1027 -52.80 64.67 1.42
C LYS A 1027 -54.21 64.17 1.58
N GLN A 1028 -54.73 64.18 2.81
CA GLN A 1028 -56.16 64.11 3.02
C GLN A 1028 -56.76 65.51 2.83
N THR A 1029 -57.86 65.61 2.10
CA THR A 1029 -58.60 66.86 1.86
C THR A 1029 -59.97 66.85 2.55
N LYS A 1030 -60.54 65.68 2.84
CA LYS A 1030 -61.79 65.47 3.60
C LYS A 1030 -61.66 64.26 4.53
N PRO A 1031 -62.31 64.25 5.71
CA PRO A 1031 -63.11 65.33 6.30
C PRO A 1031 -62.27 66.45 6.94
N VAL A 1032 -61.01 66.16 7.27
CA VAL A 1032 -60.04 67.12 7.84
C VAL A 1032 -58.78 67.12 6.98
N ALA A 1033 -58.23 68.30 6.68
CA ALA A 1033 -57.05 68.42 5.84
C ALA A 1033 -55.75 68.15 6.62
N PHE A 1034 -54.90 67.24 6.12
CA PHE A 1034 -53.55 67.01 6.63
C PHE A 1034 -52.64 66.33 5.59
N VAL A 1035 -51.33 66.40 5.81
CA VAL A 1035 -50.35 65.55 5.09
C VAL A 1035 -50.48 64.12 5.60
N ALA A 1036 -50.58 63.17 4.67
CA ALA A 1036 -50.81 61.77 4.98
C ALA A 1036 -49.50 60.96 4.99
N ASP A 1037 -49.52 59.81 5.67
CA ASP A 1037 -48.44 58.84 5.66
C ASP A 1037 -48.41 58.09 4.32
N ASN A 1038 -47.46 58.46 3.47
CA ASN A 1038 -47.27 57.84 2.16
C ASN A 1038 -47.11 56.31 2.22
N ALA A 1039 -46.44 55.77 3.26
CA ALA A 1039 -46.24 54.32 3.37
C ALA A 1039 -47.58 53.62 3.65
N VAL A 1040 -48.34 54.14 4.63
CA VAL A 1040 -49.66 53.60 4.99
C VAL A 1040 -50.64 53.63 3.82
N ILE A 1041 -50.61 54.68 2.98
CA ILE A 1041 -51.46 54.75 1.79
C ILE A 1041 -50.99 53.79 0.70
N ASN A 1042 -49.69 53.66 0.46
CA ASN A 1042 -49.17 52.75 -0.56
C ASN A 1042 -49.40 51.28 -0.18
N ASP A 1043 -49.23 50.91 1.10
CA ASP A 1043 -49.54 49.57 1.61
C ASP A 1043 -51.05 49.28 1.50
N TRP A 1044 -51.90 50.24 1.87
CA TRP A 1044 -53.35 50.15 1.72
C TRP A 1044 -53.78 50.01 0.25
N LEU A 1045 -53.20 50.80 -0.65
CA LEU A 1045 -53.42 50.70 -2.09
C LEU A 1045 -53.00 49.34 -2.63
N ALA A 1046 -51.92 48.73 -2.13
CA ALA A 1046 -51.48 47.40 -2.55
C ALA A 1046 -52.45 46.29 -2.14
N ASP A 1047 -52.97 46.32 -0.90
CA ASP A 1047 -54.01 45.39 -0.42
C ASP A 1047 -55.31 45.54 -1.24
N VAL A 1048 -55.72 46.77 -1.56
CA VAL A 1048 -56.98 47.05 -2.27
C VAL A 1048 -56.89 46.81 -3.78
N ALA A 1049 -55.76 47.14 -4.43
CA ALA A 1049 -55.53 46.93 -5.86
C ALA A 1049 -55.48 45.45 -6.28
N ARG A 1050 -55.38 44.54 -5.31
CA ARG A 1050 -55.30 43.08 -5.48
C ARG A 1050 -56.33 42.32 -4.65
N LEU A 1051 -57.44 42.96 -4.29
CA LEU A 1051 -58.46 42.46 -3.36
C LEU A 1051 -58.90 41.01 -3.69
N ARG A 1052 -58.45 40.04 -2.91
CA ARG A 1052 -58.85 38.62 -2.98
C ARG A 1052 -59.84 38.31 -1.86
N SER A 1053 -60.97 37.72 -2.23
CA SER A 1053 -61.98 37.20 -1.32
C SER A 1053 -61.57 35.84 -0.76
N GLU A 1054 -62.11 35.47 0.40
CA GLU A 1054 -61.92 34.13 0.96
C GLU A 1054 -62.81 33.11 0.23
N GLN A 1055 -64.02 33.52 -0.14
CA GLN A 1055 -65.01 32.70 -0.85
C GLN A 1055 -65.86 33.57 -1.79
N ILE A 1056 -66.18 33.07 -2.99
CA ILE A 1056 -67.23 33.62 -3.86
C ILE A 1056 -68.59 33.12 -3.36
N VAL A 1057 -69.48 34.05 -3.00
CA VAL A 1057 -70.83 33.74 -2.48
C VAL A 1057 -71.91 33.81 -3.56
N ALA A 1058 -71.68 34.59 -4.62
CA ALA A 1058 -72.55 34.67 -5.78
C ALA A 1058 -71.78 35.16 -7.01
N PHE A 1059 -72.26 34.81 -8.20
CA PHE A 1059 -71.81 35.35 -9.48
C PHE A 1059 -73.03 35.87 -10.25
N GLN A 1060 -72.95 37.11 -10.73
CA GLN A 1060 -74.04 37.85 -11.38
C GLN A 1060 -75.40 37.76 -10.63
N PRO A 1061 -75.44 38.08 -9.31
CA PRO A 1061 -76.68 38.01 -8.53
C PRO A 1061 -77.73 39.00 -9.01
N THR A 1062 -78.98 38.52 -9.13
CA THR A 1062 -80.14 39.32 -9.54
C THR A 1062 -80.71 40.20 -8.42
N ASP A 1063 -80.53 39.82 -7.16
CA ASP A 1063 -80.92 40.62 -5.99
C ASP A 1063 -79.70 41.30 -5.34
N ALA A 1064 -79.43 42.54 -5.76
CA ALA A 1064 -78.38 43.38 -5.17
C ALA A 1064 -78.75 43.91 -3.77
N LYS A 1065 -80.04 43.93 -3.41
CA LYS A 1065 -80.57 44.49 -2.17
C LYS A 1065 -80.43 43.52 -1.00
N ALA A 1066 -80.73 42.23 -1.21
CA ALA A 1066 -80.49 41.17 -0.22
C ALA A 1066 -78.99 41.06 0.16
N LEU A 1067 -78.09 41.35 -0.78
CA LEU A 1067 -76.64 41.38 -0.58
C LEU A 1067 -76.09 42.72 -0.05
N GLY A 1068 -76.94 43.74 0.13
CA GLY A 1068 -76.57 45.03 0.70
C GLY A 1068 -75.76 45.94 -0.22
N PHE A 1069 -75.87 45.78 -1.54
CA PHE A 1069 -75.27 46.69 -2.54
C PHE A 1069 -76.23 47.78 -3.04
N ASP A 1070 -77.52 47.69 -2.68
CA ASP A 1070 -78.54 48.71 -2.98
C ASP A 1070 -79.40 49.03 -1.74
N PRO A 1071 -79.14 50.15 -1.03
CA PRO A 1071 -77.95 51.00 -1.15
C PRO A 1071 -76.69 50.28 -0.63
N THR A 1072 -75.53 50.58 -1.21
CA THR A 1072 -74.24 50.01 -0.75
C THR A 1072 -73.84 50.56 0.63
N GLN A 1073 -73.32 49.70 1.49
CA GLN A 1073 -72.96 50.06 2.88
C GLN A 1073 -71.64 50.85 2.98
N GLY A 1074 -70.85 50.86 1.90
CA GLY A 1074 -69.66 51.68 1.74
C GLY A 1074 -69.13 51.60 0.31
N LEU A 1075 -68.43 52.62 -0.14
CA LEU A 1075 -67.89 52.71 -1.50
C LEU A 1075 -66.44 53.19 -1.46
N VAL A 1076 -65.53 52.43 -2.05
CA VAL A 1076 -64.16 52.88 -2.35
C VAL A 1076 -64.05 53.18 -3.83
N GLU A 1077 -63.67 54.40 -4.18
CA GLU A 1077 -63.38 54.86 -5.54
C GLU A 1077 -61.89 55.15 -5.68
N LEU A 1078 -61.25 54.55 -6.68
CA LEU A 1078 -59.86 54.81 -7.05
C LEU A 1078 -59.81 55.47 -8.43
N GLU A 1079 -59.33 56.72 -8.51
CA GLU A 1079 -59.16 57.45 -9.77
C GLU A 1079 -57.70 57.32 -10.26
N THR A 1080 -57.49 56.83 -11.48
CA THR A 1080 -56.15 56.72 -12.10
C THR A 1080 -55.90 57.76 -13.19
N LYS A 1081 -54.64 58.17 -13.38
CA LYS A 1081 -54.22 58.97 -14.53
C LYS A 1081 -54.13 58.06 -15.76
N GLY A 1082 -55.09 58.19 -16.68
CA GLY A 1082 -55.08 57.47 -17.95
C GLY A 1082 -54.05 58.03 -18.95
N SER A 1083 -53.68 57.22 -19.96
CA SER A 1083 -52.88 57.69 -21.10
C SER A 1083 -53.70 58.55 -22.09
N ASN A 1084 -55.02 58.37 -22.07
CA ASN A 1084 -56.00 59.21 -22.74
C ASN A 1084 -56.69 60.05 -21.65
N GLU A 1085 -57.10 61.28 -21.97
CA GLU A 1085 -57.36 62.39 -21.01
C GLU A 1085 -58.59 62.23 -20.08
N LYS A 1086 -59.16 61.03 -19.94
CA LYS A 1086 -60.24 60.72 -19.00
C LYS A 1086 -59.74 59.78 -17.90
N PRO A 1087 -59.90 60.12 -16.60
CA PRO A 1087 -59.51 59.23 -15.52
C PRO A 1087 -60.41 57.99 -15.48
N LEU A 1088 -59.81 56.82 -15.23
CA LEU A 1088 -60.54 55.60 -14.97
C LEU A 1088 -60.88 55.56 -13.47
N VAL A 1089 -62.16 55.40 -13.15
CA VAL A 1089 -62.66 55.32 -11.76
C VAL A 1089 -63.06 53.88 -11.47
N LEU A 1090 -62.29 53.20 -10.63
CA LEU A 1090 -62.60 51.85 -10.18
C LEU A 1090 -63.40 51.90 -8.88
N LYS A 1091 -64.55 51.23 -8.85
CA LYS A 1091 -65.50 51.26 -7.74
C LYS A 1091 -65.61 49.90 -7.06
N ILE A 1092 -65.29 49.86 -5.78
CA ILE A 1092 -65.42 48.69 -4.92
C ILE A 1092 -66.59 48.97 -3.98
N GLN A 1093 -67.68 48.25 -4.17
CA GLN A 1093 -68.89 48.36 -3.37
C GLN A 1093 -68.80 47.39 -2.20
N ILE A 1094 -69.13 47.88 -1.00
CA ILE A 1094 -69.20 47.10 0.23
C ILE A 1094 -70.66 46.74 0.47
N GLY A 1095 -70.90 45.44 0.66
CA GLY A 1095 -72.20 44.85 0.84
C GLY A 1095 -72.57 44.67 2.31
N LYS A 1096 -73.52 43.77 2.53
CA LYS A 1096 -73.97 43.34 3.85
C LYS A 1096 -72.87 42.59 4.61
N ASP A 1097 -72.88 42.73 5.93
CA ASP A 1097 -72.14 41.88 6.88
C ASP A 1097 -72.90 40.57 7.15
N ASP A 1098 -72.22 39.43 7.10
CA ASP A 1098 -72.75 38.15 7.60
C ASP A 1098 -71.85 37.56 8.70
N GLN A 1099 -72.30 36.46 9.33
CA GLN A 1099 -71.62 35.85 10.48
C GLN A 1099 -70.18 35.38 10.20
N ASN A 1100 -69.78 35.30 8.94
CA ASN A 1100 -68.45 34.86 8.52
C ASN A 1100 -67.60 36.01 7.93
N GLY A 1101 -68.09 37.25 7.91
CA GLY A 1101 -67.40 38.41 7.33
C GLY A 1101 -68.23 39.19 6.33
N ARG A 1102 -67.64 40.26 5.76
CA ARG A 1102 -68.35 41.24 4.93
C ARG A 1102 -68.31 40.91 3.44
N LEU A 1103 -69.41 41.15 2.75
CA LEU A 1103 -69.47 41.00 1.30
C LEU A 1103 -68.88 42.23 0.58
N ALA A 1104 -68.23 42.00 -0.56
CA ALA A 1104 -67.77 43.05 -1.47
C ALA A 1104 -67.89 42.61 -2.93
N ARG A 1105 -67.98 43.61 -3.83
CA ARG A 1105 -67.87 43.40 -5.28
C ARG A 1105 -67.17 44.60 -5.95
N MET A 1106 -66.50 44.33 -7.06
CA MET A 1106 -66.05 45.38 -7.97
C MET A 1106 -67.18 45.67 -8.96
N GLU A 1107 -67.44 46.95 -9.24
CA GLU A 1107 -68.45 47.32 -10.23
C GLU A 1107 -68.06 46.77 -11.61
N GLY A 1108 -68.96 45.98 -12.21
CA GLY A 1108 -68.73 45.28 -13.48
C GLY A 1108 -68.08 43.89 -13.42
N SER A 1109 -67.53 43.42 -12.29
CA SER A 1109 -66.83 42.11 -12.25
C SER A 1109 -67.75 40.90 -12.16
N GLY A 1110 -69.03 41.07 -11.84
CA GLY A 1110 -70.02 40.00 -11.68
C GLY A 1110 -69.87 39.18 -10.38
N SER A 1111 -68.65 38.92 -9.92
CA SER A 1111 -68.34 38.18 -8.70
C SER A 1111 -68.65 38.99 -7.43
N VAL A 1112 -69.39 38.36 -6.50
CA VAL A 1112 -69.51 38.81 -5.11
C VAL A 1112 -68.70 37.88 -4.22
N GLY A 1113 -67.70 38.42 -3.54
CA GLY A 1113 -66.86 37.67 -2.60
C GLY A 1113 -67.07 38.11 -1.17
N ARG A 1114 -66.87 37.18 -0.23
CA ARG A 1114 -66.72 37.50 1.20
C ARG A 1114 -65.25 37.82 1.50
N LEU A 1115 -65.03 38.90 2.25
CA LEU A 1115 -63.72 39.37 2.64
C LEU A 1115 -63.34 38.89 4.05
N SER A 1116 -62.05 38.71 4.26
CA SER A 1116 -61.47 38.49 5.59
C SER A 1116 -61.72 39.69 6.51
N GLU A 1117 -61.61 39.49 7.82
CA GLU A 1117 -61.69 40.57 8.81
C GLU A 1117 -60.68 41.69 8.53
N ARG A 1118 -59.42 41.34 8.21
CA ARG A 1118 -58.38 42.32 7.81
C ARG A 1118 -58.83 43.18 6.64
N LEU A 1119 -59.34 42.58 5.55
CA LEU A 1119 -59.74 43.31 4.35
C LEU A 1119 -61.03 44.12 4.58
N THR A 1120 -61.93 43.62 5.43
CA THR A 1120 -63.13 44.33 5.88
C THR A 1120 -62.77 45.60 6.65
N LEU A 1121 -61.80 45.52 7.58
CA LEU A 1121 -61.27 46.67 8.31
C LEU A 1121 -60.51 47.64 7.37
N ALA A 1122 -59.68 47.10 6.47
CA ALA A 1122 -58.91 47.89 5.51
C ALA A 1122 -59.80 48.73 4.59
N LEU A 1123 -60.93 48.20 4.10
CA LEU A 1123 -61.89 48.94 3.27
C LEU A 1123 -62.84 49.85 4.06
N SER A 1124 -62.67 49.97 5.39
CA SER A 1124 -63.48 50.83 6.27
C SER A 1124 -62.61 51.67 7.26
N PRO A 1125 -61.51 52.31 6.80
CA PRO A 1125 -60.58 52.99 7.67
C PRO A 1125 -61.22 54.21 8.34
N ARG A 1126 -60.74 54.56 9.54
CA ARG A 1126 -61.09 55.83 10.20
C ARG A 1126 -60.32 56.98 9.52
N PRO A 1127 -60.85 58.21 9.42
CA PRO A 1127 -60.14 59.34 8.80
C PRO A 1127 -58.70 59.54 9.31
N ILE A 1128 -58.48 59.37 10.61
CA ILE A 1128 -57.15 59.56 11.22
C ILE A 1128 -56.10 58.50 10.84
N TRP A 1129 -56.52 57.36 10.29
CA TRP A 1129 -55.66 56.20 9.97
C TRP A 1129 -54.46 56.57 9.07
N PHE A 1130 -54.71 57.49 8.14
CA PHE A 1130 -53.77 57.95 7.12
C PHE A 1130 -52.93 59.15 7.55
N LYS A 1131 -53.13 59.74 8.73
CA LYS A 1131 -52.35 60.92 9.19
C LYS A 1131 -50.87 60.55 9.34
N ASP A 1132 -49.95 61.42 8.88
CA ASP A 1132 -48.50 61.18 9.02
C ASP A 1132 -48.14 60.78 10.45
N ARG A 1133 -47.40 59.68 10.59
CA ARG A 1133 -47.08 59.04 11.87
C ARG A 1133 -45.83 59.60 12.53
N SER A 1134 -45.14 60.58 11.94
CA SER A 1134 -43.99 61.26 12.55
C SER A 1134 -44.37 61.91 13.89
N LEU A 1135 -43.75 61.47 14.98
CA LEU A 1135 -44.07 61.92 16.35
C LEU A 1135 -43.32 63.19 16.75
N ALA A 1136 -42.08 63.35 16.28
CA ALA A 1136 -41.21 64.47 16.63
C ALA A 1136 -40.64 65.14 15.37
N VAL A 1137 -41.21 66.28 14.99
CA VAL A 1137 -40.72 67.12 13.89
C VAL A 1137 -39.82 68.20 14.48
N LEU A 1138 -38.50 68.00 14.45
CA LEU A 1138 -37.54 69.04 14.82
C LEU A 1138 -37.45 70.06 13.67
N SER A 1139 -37.99 71.26 13.89
CA SER A 1139 -38.11 72.33 12.88
C SER A 1139 -36.80 73.04 12.53
N GLY A 1140 -35.66 72.36 12.63
CA GLY A 1140 -34.32 72.91 12.37
C GLY A 1140 -33.24 71.83 12.35
N PRO A 1141 -31.98 72.19 11.99
CA PRO A 1141 -30.88 71.23 11.95
C PRO A 1141 -30.61 70.64 13.34
N ILE A 1142 -30.30 69.34 13.41
CA ILE A 1142 -29.89 68.66 14.67
C ILE A 1142 -28.65 69.34 15.29
N ALA A 1143 -27.81 69.98 14.47
CA ALA A 1143 -26.66 70.77 14.92
C ALA A 1143 -27.03 72.01 15.76
N ALA A 1144 -28.27 72.52 15.66
CA ALA A 1144 -28.77 73.69 16.37
C ALA A 1144 -29.45 73.36 17.73
N ILE A 1145 -29.24 72.16 18.25
CA ILE A 1145 -29.65 71.79 19.61
C ILE A 1145 -28.54 72.25 20.57
N ASP A 1146 -28.85 73.19 21.48
CA ASP A 1146 -27.91 73.71 22.48
C ASP A 1146 -28.02 73.02 23.85
N GLY A 1147 -29.12 72.32 24.11
CA GLY A 1147 -29.39 71.65 25.39
C GLY A 1147 -30.39 70.51 25.26
N ALA A 1148 -30.28 69.52 26.14
CA ALA A 1148 -31.21 68.39 26.25
C ALA A 1148 -31.43 68.01 27.71
N LYS A 1149 -32.69 67.90 28.14
CA LYS A 1149 -33.06 67.49 29.51
C LYS A 1149 -33.87 66.20 29.47
N LEU A 1150 -33.32 65.15 30.10
CA LEU A 1150 -33.99 63.87 30.30
C LEU A 1150 -34.47 63.77 31.74
N VAL A 1151 -35.78 63.61 31.91
CA VAL A 1151 -36.44 63.33 33.19
C VAL A 1151 -36.88 61.86 33.19
N ARG A 1152 -36.64 61.13 34.28
CA ARG A 1152 -37.15 59.77 34.49
C ARG A 1152 -37.31 59.50 35.98
N GLY A 1153 -38.49 59.79 36.54
CA GLY A 1153 -38.71 59.81 37.98
C GLY A 1153 -37.68 60.70 38.72
N PRO A 1154 -36.99 60.22 39.77
CA PRO A 1154 -36.01 61.03 40.49
C PRO A 1154 -34.72 61.31 39.70
N ARG A 1155 -34.48 60.63 38.57
CA ARG A 1155 -33.27 60.84 37.76
C ARG A 1155 -33.50 61.98 36.76
N ASN A 1156 -32.82 63.09 37.00
CA ASN A 1156 -32.74 64.22 36.09
C ASN A 1156 -31.33 64.29 35.48
N VAL A 1157 -31.23 64.15 34.16
CA VAL A 1157 -30.00 64.37 33.41
C VAL A 1157 -30.18 65.63 32.57
N THR A 1158 -29.29 66.61 32.73
CA THR A 1158 -29.30 67.84 31.91
C THR A 1158 -27.98 67.92 31.17
N LEU A 1159 -28.05 67.96 29.84
CA LEU A 1159 -26.91 68.09 28.92
C LEU A 1159 -26.96 69.49 28.30
N GLN A 1160 -25.82 70.13 28.15
CA GLN A 1160 -25.71 71.43 27.48
C GLN A 1160 -24.43 71.52 26.65
N ARG A 1161 -24.53 72.17 25.50
CA ARG A 1161 -23.41 72.49 24.62
C ARG A 1161 -22.57 73.61 25.24
N GLN A 1162 -21.26 73.40 25.35
CA GLN A 1162 -20.29 74.40 25.79
C GLN A 1162 -19.18 74.50 24.73
N GLY A 1163 -19.39 75.40 23.76
CA GLY A 1163 -18.56 75.48 22.56
C GLY A 1163 -18.70 74.23 21.68
N PRO A 1164 -17.60 73.59 21.25
CA PRO A 1164 -17.69 72.38 20.42
C PRO A 1164 -18.17 71.15 21.22
N PHE A 1165 -17.92 71.11 22.53
CA PHE A 1165 -18.17 69.94 23.38
C PHE A 1165 -19.55 69.97 24.05
N TRP A 1166 -20.02 68.79 24.44
CA TRP A 1166 -21.21 68.62 25.27
C TRP A 1166 -20.82 68.24 26.69
N LYS A 1167 -21.49 68.83 27.68
CA LYS A 1167 -21.34 68.45 29.09
C LYS A 1167 -22.68 68.08 29.71
N MET A 1168 -22.63 67.07 30.57
CA MET A 1168 -23.65 66.80 31.55
C MET A 1168 -23.45 67.82 32.66
N ILE A 1169 -24.49 68.56 33.03
CA ILE A 1169 -24.49 69.52 34.15
C ILE A 1169 -25.09 68.87 35.41
N THR A 1170 -26.04 67.96 35.21
CA THR A 1170 -26.77 67.26 36.29
C THR A 1170 -26.82 65.77 35.96
N PRO A 1171 -26.52 64.85 36.90
CA PRO A 1171 -26.23 65.08 38.33
C PRO A 1171 -24.78 65.49 38.66
N GLY A 1172 -23.87 65.52 37.70
CA GLY A 1172 -22.49 65.98 37.89
C GLY A 1172 -21.90 66.56 36.61
N ASN A 1173 -20.88 67.41 36.75
CA ASN A 1173 -20.26 68.15 35.64
C ASN A 1173 -19.22 67.29 34.91
N SER A 1174 -19.65 66.52 33.90
CA SER A 1174 -18.78 65.64 33.11
C SER A 1174 -18.92 65.89 31.60
N GLU A 1175 -17.90 65.54 30.84
CA GLU A 1175 -18.00 65.51 29.37
C GLU A 1175 -18.90 64.36 28.90
N VAL A 1176 -19.45 64.52 27.69
CA VAL A 1176 -20.45 63.63 27.09
C VAL A 1176 -19.99 63.23 25.71
N ASP A 1177 -20.12 61.93 25.42
CA ASP A 1177 -19.90 61.36 24.10
C ASP A 1177 -20.79 62.07 23.04
N SER A 1178 -20.14 62.75 22.09
CA SER A 1178 -20.80 63.51 21.03
C SER A 1178 -21.58 62.64 20.07
N ASP A 1179 -21.12 61.41 19.86
CA ASP A 1179 -21.60 60.52 18.81
C ASP A 1179 -22.80 59.72 19.35
N ALA A 1180 -22.75 59.31 20.61
CA ALA A 1180 -23.91 58.78 21.34
C ALA A 1180 -25.06 59.82 21.42
N LEU A 1181 -24.74 61.10 21.64
CA LEU A 1181 -25.75 62.18 21.66
C LEU A 1181 -26.29 62.51 20.26
N SER A 1182 -25.43 62.51 19.24
CA SER A 1182 -25.81 62.63 17.82
C SER A 1182 -26.72 61.47 17.39
N GLN A 1183 -26.41 60.24 17.81
CA GLN A 1183 -27.22 59.05 17.58
C GLN A 1183 -28.58 59.16 18.29
N MET A 1184 -28.61 59.55 19.57
CA MET A 1184 -29.84 59.71 20.34
C MET A 1184 -30.77 60.76 19.69
N THR A 1185 -30.25 61.94 19.37
CA THR A 1185 -31.03 63.01 18.71
C THR A 1185 -31.50 62.60 17.31
N SER A 1186 -30.67 61.87 16.54
CA SER A 1186 -31.05 61.30 15.25
C SER A 1186 -32.10 60.18 15.33
N GLN A 1187 -32.19 59.47 16.46
CA GLN A 1187 -33.26 58.51 16.73
C GLN A 1187 -34.55 59.21 17.17
N LEU A 1188 -34.46 60.22 18.04
CA LEU A 1188 -35.60 61.04 18.47
C LEU A 1188 -36.27 61.73 17.27
N ALA A 1189 -35.47 62.29 16.35
CA ALA A 1189 -35.94 62.90 15.09
C ALA A 1189 -36.59 61.90 14.10
N LYS A 1190 -36.55 60.60 14.38
CA LYS A 1190 -37.14 59.53 13.55
C LYS A 1190 -38.26 58.76 14.26
N LEU A 1191 -38.70 59.20 15.43
CA LEU A 1191 -39.83 58.58 16.13
C LEU A 1191 -41.09 58.63 15.28
N ARG A 1192 -41.74 57.47 15.11
CA ARG A 1192 -43.07 57.34 14.49
C ARG A 1192 -44.02 56.64 15.47
N VAL A 1193 -45.29 57.02 15.47
CA VAL A 1193 -46.35 56.28 16.18
C VAL A 1193 -46.75 55.03 15.39
N SER A 1194 -47.19 53.99 16.09
CA SER A 1194 -47.81 52.82 15.45
C SER A 1194 -49.19 53.16 14.86
N GLU A 1195 -50.01 53.89 15.61
CA GLU A 1195 -51.29 54.45 15.18
C GLU A 1195 -51.58 55.80 15.85
N TRP A 1196 -52.58 56.53 15.34
CA TRP A 1196 -53.15 57.70 15.99
C TRP A 1196 -54.50 57.33 16.62
N VAL A 1197 -54.56 57.28 17.96
CA VAL A 1197 -55.76 56.83 18.69
C VAL A 1197 -56.91 57.85 18.70
N SER A 1198 -56.63 59.15 18.61
CA SER A 1198 -57.63 60.23 18.51
C SER A 1198 -57.05 61.49 17.87
N ASP A 1199 -57.91 62.26 17.21
CA ASP A 1199 -57.67 63.58 16.64
C ASP A 1199 -57.97 64.72 17.64
N LYS A 1200 -58.79 64.44 18.66
CA LYS A 1200 -59.26 65.39 19.67
C LYS A 1200 -58.65 65.03 21.03
N VAL A 1201 -57.59 65.74 21.39
CA VAL A 1201 -57.00 65.65 22.73
C VAL A 1201 -57.92 66.39 23.72
N THR A 1202 -58.59 65.66 24.60
CA THR A 1202 -59.32 66.23 25.74
C THR A 1202 -58.64 65.82 27.06
N PRO A 1203 -58.85 66.55 28.17
CA PRO A 1203 -58.29 66.19 29.48
C PRO A 1203 -58.71 64.79 29.94
N GLU A 1204 -59.95 64.40 29.64
CA GLU A 1204 -60.49 63.07 29.93
C GLU A 1204 -59.76 62.01 29.10
N LYS A 1205 -59.52 62.28 27.81
CA LYS A 1205 -58.78 61.38 26.91
C LYS A 1205 -57.33 61.19 27.32
N LEU A 1206 -56.66 62.25 27.80
CA LEU A 1206 -55.32 62.15 28.37
C LEU A 1206 -55.31 61.30 29.64
N LYS A 1207 -56.31 61.49 30.53
CA LYS A 1207 -56.45 60.73 31.78
C LYS A 1207 -56.80 59.25 31.55
N GLU A 1208 -57.64 58.93 30.57
CA GLU A 1208 -57.90 57.55 30.12
C GLU A 1208 -56.61 56.85 29.66
N MET A 1209 -55.71 57.59 28.99
CA MET A 1209 -54.44 57.08 28.45
C MET A 1209 -53.28 57.14 29.46
N GLY A 1210 -53.50 57.62 30.69
CA GLY A 1210 -52.44 57.81 31.70
C GLY A 1210 -51.42 58.92 31.35
N LEU A 1211 -51.79 59.84 30.45
CA LEU A 1211 -50.97 60.96 29.98
C LEU A 1211 -51.39 62.31 30.60
N ASP A 1212 -52.25 62.32 31.63
CA ASP A 1212 -52.62 63.51 32.39
C ASP A 1212 -51.50 64.02 33.32
N LYS A 1213 -50.40 63.25 33.47
CA LYS A 1213 -49.28 63.52 34.38
C LYS A 1213 -47.95 63.17 33.71
N SER A 1214 -46.89 63.88 34.11
CA SER A 1214 -45.52 63.48 33.76
C SER A 1214 -45.14 62.16 34.43
N LEU A 1215 -44.46 61.30 33.68
CA LEU A 1215 -43.61 60.21 34.18
C LEU A 1215 -42.23 60.75 34.64
#